data_AF-A0A972Q920-F1
#
_entry.id   AF-A0A972Q920-F1
#
_cell.length_a   1.000
_cell.length_b   1.000
_cell.length_c   1.000
_cell.angle_alpha   90.00
_cell.angle_beta   90.00
_cell.angle_gamma   90.00
#
_symmetry.space_group_name_H-M   'P 1'
#
loop_
_entity.id
_entity.type
_entity.pdbx_description
1 polymer ?
#
loop_
_entity_poly.entity_id
_entity_poly.type
_entity_poly.pdbx_seq_one_letter_code
_entity_poly.pdbx_strand_id
1 'polypeptide(L)'
;MAQYELDLRDYGRILIKRKRVILFATLLVGFVTFIITPQPKPIYKAKASVRVTQSSTMAGLFVQAISYSRWNNMETQAKIIRSLKVVCKTAQELGLVDKSLTMDQIVNSDRDIKTINRLTDLIYTQQYGKTDIIEIITTYDDPLGARKFANTLAEVFVVESMNEKNKLVDETTDFIKEQLSEYKEHVEDTESELEEFKRHNLDKISLTTSDLSDLYREMDGLMKERRSIEIQLKQLKNRQQSSDTSFIDWISDVGDDAALSELNSKLVELQVEKETLLIYQTNKSPEIIDLEKQIQNIIRDLIKEFEGKLVDLAEREVELTERLDKLPQNDLLYNRLTRELRINEEIYSLLRTSFQEAKIKQSERVKEMSVVEYATYSQRSIKGGKWSKTILGLVVGMLLGLVVAFVLETLDTSIGAIQDVEEYLGTTVLGVIPHFDMDVIKERILKNNPQAVNDQYLKFHSMLATQFRPKSPIAEAYRTLATNIDFVRLRMEGANQFVVTSATMQEGKSTTIANLAIAMAQMGHRTLLVGCNLRRPVIYKIFGLEIGPGIRDISLGMIHWREAVRSINDIALGKMSVTEDLLRDGAWSRLSIITCGAIYHNPSEILSTPKMVEFLRESKDEYDVVIMDSPPVLPVTDAAIMGSKTDGLVLVYQVGKIARGALRRAKQHLEAVNAQVWGVVLNDFKAEISGFSPDTAYYGKYYGQSEKEDRLSKIKRTVSKVSFASVFGWIIAGFRNVGGIFHSKRKKTEPPWAETEMEGEELIEETSKYSAGEEVDSFDKNIDETRDNNRA
;
A
#
# COMPACT_ATOMS: atom_id res chain seq x y z
N MET A 1 41.21 4.63 -10.35
CA MET A 1 40.11 3.65 -10.40
C MET A 1 39.26 4.03 -11.58
N ALA A 2 39.16 3.18 -12.60
CA ALA A 2 38.32 3.47 -13.76
C ALA A 2 36.86 3.62 -13.28
N GLN A 3 36.23 4.75 -13.55
CA GLN A 3 34.80 4.96 -13.32
C GLN A 3 34.05 3.95 -14.18
N TYR A 4 33.52 2.90 -13.55
CA TYR A 4 32.61 1.98 -14.18
C TYR A 4 31.28 2.73 -14.29
N GLU A 5 31.00 3.35 -15.43
CA GLU A 5 29.67 3.85 -15.74
C GLU A 5 28.75 2.63 -15.89
N LEU A 6 28.01 2.31 -14.83
CA LEU A 6 27.01 1.25 -14.85
C LEU A 6 25.89 1.65 -15.82
N ASP A 7 25.80 0.94 -16.95
CA ASP A 7 24.71 1.12 -17.91
C ASP A 7 23.39 0.58 -17.31
N LEU A 8 22.24 1.11 -17.75
CA LEU A 8 20.91 0.61 -17.37
C LEU A 8 20.76 -0.90 -17.61
N ARG A 9 21.52 -1.44 -18.57
CA ARG A 9 21.62 -2.87 -18.88
C ARG A 9 22.27 -3.68 -17.76
N ASP A 10 23.23 -3.11 -17.03
CA ASP A 10 23.91 -3.77 -15.91
C ASP A 10 22.97 -3.91 -14.70
N TYR A 11 22.16 -2.89 -14.44
CA TYR A 11 21.10 -2.98 -13.42
C TYR A 11 20.10 -4.09 -13.75
N GLY A 12 19.67 -4.20 -15.01
CA GLY A 12 18.81 -5.29 -15.48
C GLY A 12 19.43 -6.69 -15.28
N ARG A 13 20.73 -6.82 -15.54
CA ARG A 13 21.48 -8.08 -15.35
C ARG A 13 21.45 -8.55 -13.89
N ILE A 14 21.65 -7.63 -12.94
CA ILE A 14 21.67 -7.94 -11.50
C ILE A 14 20.32 -8.48 -11.05
N LEU A 15 19.23 -7.85 -11.49
CA LEU A 15 17.86 -8.24 -11.13
C LEU A 15 17.53 -9.65 -11.61
N ILE A 16 17.89 -9.99 -12.85
CA ILE A 16 17.60 -11.31 -13.42
C ILE A 16 18.43 -12.39 -12.73
N LYS A 17 19.73 -12.14 -12.52
CA LYS A 17 20.66 -13.08 -11.89
C LYS A 17 20.28 -13.38 -10.44
N ARG A 18 19.80 -12.38 -9.69
CA ARG A 18 19.48 -12.48 -8.25
C ARG A 18 17.99 -12.53 -7.93
N LYS A 19 17.11 -12.75 -8.92
CA LYS A 19 15.64 -12.78 -8.73
C LYS A 19 15.17 -13.69 -7.59
N ARG A 20 15.85 -14.81 -7.34
CA ARG A 20 15.53 -15.74 -6.24
C ARG A 20 15.79 -15.13 -4.87
N VAL A 21 16.84 -14.31 -4.74
CA VAL A 21 17.19 -13.60 -3.50
C VAL A 21 16.14 -12.52 -3.22
N ILE A 22 15.77 -11.75 -4.24
CA ILE A 22 14.74 -10.70 -4.13
C ILE A 22 13.40 -11.32 -3.72
N LEU A 23 12.99 -12.42 -4.38
CA LEU A 23 11.75 -13.13 -4.05
C LEU A 23 11.77 -13.68 -2.61
N PHE A 24 12.88 -14.29 -2.20
CA PHE A 24 13.03 -14.84 -0.86
C PHE A 24 12.93 -13.75 0.22
N ALA A 25 13.65 -12.64 0.06
CA ALA A 25 13.59 -11.52 1.00
C ALA A 25 12.18 -10.90 1.08
N THR A 26 11.52 -10.74 -0.07
CA THR A 26 10.15 -10.24 -0.17
C THR A 26 9.17 -11.12 0.61
N LEU A 27 9.20 -12.43 0.36
CA LEU A 27 8.32 -13.39 1.02
C LEU A 27 8.62 -13.51 2.52
N LEU A 28 9.90 -13.51 2.92
CA LEU A 28 10.33 -13.59 4.31
C LEU A 28 9.78 -12.40 5.12
N VAL A 29 10.02 -11.17 4.65
CA VAL A 29 9.57 -9.95 5.35
C VAL A 29 8.04 -9.87 5.35
N GLY A 30 7.38 -10.21 4.23
CA GLY A 30 5.92 -10.28 4.16
C GLY A 30 5.33 -11.26 5.17
N PHE A 31 5.91 -12.46 5.29
CA PHE A 31 5.50 -13.50 6.22
C PHE A 31 5.71 -13.10 7.69
N VAL A 32 6.88 -12.54 8.01
CA VAL A 32 7.18 -12.03 9.36
C VAL A 32 6.20 -10.91 9.74
N THR A 33 5.93 -9.98 8.83
CA THR A 33 4.97 -8.90 9.04
C THR A 33 3.55 -9.44 9.27
N PHE A 34 3.15 -10.49 8.56
CA PHE A 34 1.86 -11.16 8.74
C PHE A 34 1.71 -11.83 10.10
N ILE A 35 2.77 -12.47 10.61
CA ILE A 35 2.78 -13.11 11.93
C ILE A 35 2.78 -12.07 13.05
N ILE A 36 3.67 -11.07 12.98
CA ILE A 36 3.87 -10.09 14.04
C ILE A 36 2.66 -9.15 14.15
N THR A 37 1.98 -8.84 13.04
CA THR A 37 0.83 -7.94 13.06
C THR A 37 -0.33 -8.56 13.83
N PRO A 38 -0.68 -8.08 15.04
CA PRO A 38 -1.85 -8.57 15.74
C PRO A 38 -3.10 -8.23 14.95
N GLN A 39 -4.15 -9.07 15.04
CA GLN A 39 -5.45 -8.70 14.49
C GLN A 39 -5.93 -7.46 15.27
N PRO A 40 -6.13 -6.30 14.61
CA PRO A 40 -6.70 -5.16 15.30
C PRO A 40 -8.07 -5.55 15.84
N LYS A 41 -8.36 -5.18 17.09
CA LYS A 41 -9.71 -5.37 17.65
C LYS A 41 -10.72 -4.73 16.69
N PRO A 42 -11.78 -5.46 16.31
CA PRO A 42 -12.78 -4.93 15.39
C PRO A 42 -13.46 -3.72 16.03
N ILE A 43 -13.76 -2.72 15.21
CA ILE A 43 -14.55 -1.56 15.61
C ILE A 43 -15.73 -1.50 14.66
N TYR A 44 -16.92 -1.38 15.21
CA TYR A 44 -18.18 -1.37 14.49
C TYR A 44 -18.79 0.03 14.54
N LYS A 45 -19.48 0.41 13.46
CA LYS A 45 -20.31 1.62 13.40
C LYS A 45 -21.77 1.24 13.47
N ALA A 46 -22.52 2.06 14.18
CA ALA A 46 -23.97 2.07 14.15
C ALA A 46 -24.43 3.51 13.90
N LYS A 47 -25.58 3.66 13.25
CA LYS A 47 -26.10 4.95 12.80
C LYS A 47 -27.56 5.07 13.17
N ALA A 48 -27.93 6.03 14.02
CA ALA A 48 -29.30 6.43 14.28
C ALA A 48 -29.61 7.76 13.60
N SER A 49 -30.89 8.04 13.32
CA SER A 49 -31.33 9.29 12.71
C SER A 49 -32.43 9.94 13.53
N VAL A 50 -32.26 11.23 13.84
CA VAL A 50 -33.22 12.04 14.59
C VAL A 50 -33.69 13.19 13.70
N ARG A 51 -35.01 13.43 13.65
CA ARG A 51 -35.60 14.58 12.97
C ARG A 51 -35.84 15.71 13.97
N VAL A 52 -35.50 16.92 13.54
CA VAL A 52 -35.74 18.16 14.27
C VAL A 52 -36.77 18.99 13.50
N THR A 53 -38.03 18.93 13.90
CA THR A 53 -39.12 19.69 13.27
C THR A 53 -39.23 21.07 13.92
N GLN A 54 -39.37 22.11 13.11
CA GLN A 54 -39.66 23.46 13.59
C GLN A 54 -41.18 23.69 13.57
N SER A 55 -41.79 23.98 14.72
CA SER A 55 -43.22 24.34 14.77
C SER A 55 -43.40 25.87 14.76
N SER A 56 -43.76 26.43 13.61
CA SER A 56 -44.07 27.86 13.47
C SER A 56 -45.58 28.09 13.60
N THR A 57 -46.04 28.41 14.81
CA THR A 57 -47.41 28.90 15.10
C THR A 57 -47.37 30.39 15.42
N MET A 58 -48.51 31.12 15.46
CA MET A 58 -48.54 32.55 15.81
C MET A 58 -47.96 32.87 17.20
N ALA A 59 -48.29 32.11 18.25
CA ALA A 59 -47.53 32.15 19.52
C ALA A 59 -46.06 31.79 19.34
N GLY A 60 -45.73 30.93 18.37
CA GLY A 60 -44.35 30.63 17.99
C GLY A 60 -43.64 31.81 17.32
N LEU A 61 -44.35 32.71 16.64
CA LEU A 61 -43.82 33.97 16.12
C LEU A 61 -43.66 35.03 17.22
N PHE A 62 -44.54 35.05 18.23
CA PHE A 62 -44.40 35.90 19.41
C PHE A 62 -43.23 35.41 20.31
N VAL A 63 -43.11 34.10 20.49
CA VAL A 63 -41.99 33.44 21.17
C VAL A 63 -40.70 33.48 20.33
N GLN A 64 -40.76 33.41 18.99
CA GLN A 64 -39.59 33.57 18.10
C GLN A 64 -39.15 35.03 17.97
N ALA A 65 -40.07 35.99 18.01
CA ALA A 65 -39.73 37.40 18.13
C ALA A 65 -38.88 37.57 19.39
N ILE A 66 -39.38 37.07 20.52
CA ILE A 66 -38.69 37.07 21.81
C ILE A 66 -37.40 36.22 21.80
N SER A 67 -37.30 35.20 20.94
CA SER A 67 -36.14 34.29 20.83
C SER A 67 -35.80 33.97 19.37
N TYR A 68 -35.08 34.86 18.65
CA TYR A 68 -34.66 34.55 17.28
C TYR A 68 -33.35 33.73 17.21
N SER A 69 -33.53 32.42 16.99
CA SER A 69 -33.08 31.60 15.84
C SER A 69 -31.62 31.20 15.54
N ARG A 70 -30.62 31.32 16.43
CA ARG A 70 -29.34 30.57 16.23
C ARG A 70 -29.31 29.15 16.81
N TRP A 71 -30.22 28.84 17.74
CA TRP A 71 -30.38 27.51 18.34
C TRP A 71 -31.06 26.48 17.42
N ASN A 72 -31.81 26.95 16.42
CA ASN A 72 -32.49 26.09 15.44
C ASN A 72 -31.62 25.73 14.24
N ASN A 73 -30.38 26.22 14.16
CA ASN A 73 -29.46 25.75 13.13
C ASN A 73 -29.16 24.26 13.39
N MET A 74 -29.29 23.45 12.34
CA MET A 74 -29.03 22.01 12.41
C MET A 74 -27.61 21.70 12.89
N GLU A 75 -26.65 22.59 12.63
CA GLU A 75 -25.28 22.48 13.14
C GLU A 75 -25.22 22.61 14.67
N THR A 76 -25.99 23.54 15.26
CA THR A 76 -26.08 23.72 16.72
C THR A 76 -26.69 22.48 17.35
N GLN A 77 -27.77 21.95 16.78
CA GLN A 77 -28.41 20.71 17.25
C GLN A 77 -27.47 19.51 17.15
N ALA A 78 -26.68 19.41 16.08
CA ALA A 78 -25.65 18.37 15.95
C ALA A 78 -24.57 18.47 17.04
N LYS A 79 -24.16 19.70 17.42
CA LYS A 79 -23.21 19.92 18.52
C LYS A 79 -23.81 19.59 19.89
N ILE A 80 -25.08 19.93 20.14
CA ILE A 80 -25.77 19.65 21.41
C ILE A 80 -25.85 18.15 21.70
N ILE A 81 -26.00 17.29 20.68
CA ILE A 81 -25.96 15.83 20.84
C ILE A 81 -24.63 15.36 21.50
N ARG A 82 -23.54 16.08 21.26
CA ARG A 82 -22.20 15.82 21.83
C ARG A 82 -21.93 16.58 23.14
N SER A 83 -22.89 17.37 23.62
CA SER A 83 -22.75 18.14 24.86
C SER A 83 -22.54 17.23 26.07
N LEU A 84 -21.82 17.75 27.06
CA LEU A 84 -21.51 17.01 28.29
C LEU A 84 -22.78 16.45 28.96
N LYS A 85 -23.86 17.24 28.97
CA LYS A 85 -25.15 16.88 29.58
C LYS A 85 -25.77 15.64 28.95
N VAL A 86 -25.80 15.58 27.61
CA VAL A 86 -26.37 14.46 26.85
C VAL A 86 -25.49 13.21 26.96
N VAL A 87 -24.17 13.36 26.84
CA VAL A 87 -23.24 12.21 26.92
C VAL A 87 -23.19 11.61 28.32
N CYS A 88 -23.22 12.43 29.38
CA CYS A 88 -23.29 11.96 30.76
C CYS A 88 -24.55 11.14 31.04
N LYS A 89 -25.73 11.64 30.67
CA LYS A 89 -26.99 10.88 30.80
C LYS A 89 -26.96 9.59 29.97
N THR A 90 -26.37 9.65 28.78
CA THR A 90 -26.18 8.46 27.94
C THR A 90 -25.27 7.43 28.63
N ALA A 91 -24.18 7.86 29.27
CA ALA A 91 -23.29 6.97 30.01
C ALA A 91 -23.98 6.31 31.22
N GLN A 92 -24.85 7.07 31.91
CA GLN A 92 -25.69 6.56 32.99
C GLN A 92 -26.70 5.52 32.50
N GLU A 93 -27.38 5.76 31.38
CA GLU A 93 -28.32 4.81 30.77
C GLU A 93 -27.64 3.56 30.21
N LEU A 94 -26.39 3.68 29.76
CA LEU A 94 -25.57 2.54 29.36
C LEU A 94 -25.02 1.74 30.56
N GLY A 95 -25.14 2.24 31.79
CA GLY A 95 -24.61 1.62 33.01
C GLY A 95 -23.09 1.75 33.15
N LEU A 96 -22.48 2.72 32.46
CA LEU A 96 -21.04 2.99 32.52
C LEU A 96 -20.66 3.94 33.67
N VAL A 97 -21.63 4.76 34.10
CA VAL A 97 -21.53 5.71 35.22
C VAL A 97 -22.76 5.49 36.12
N ASP A 98 -22.62 5.68 37.42
CA ASP A 98 -23.72 5.51 38.38
C ASP A 98 -24.83 6.56 38.13
N LYS A 99 -26.09 6.10 38.15
CA LYS A 99 -27.27 6.93 37.93
C LYS A 99 -27.53 7.91 39.08
N SER A 100 -27.02 7.64 40.28
CA SER A 100 -27.22 8.52 41.45
C SER A 100 -26.27 9.73 41.51
N LEU A 101 -25.22 9.75 40.70
CA LEU A 101 -24.23 10.83 40.70
C LEU A 101 -24.77 12.07 39.98
N THR A 102 -24.54 13.24 40.56
CA THR A 102 -24.82 14.52 39.92
C THR A 102 -23.73 14.87 38.90
N MET A 103 -24.04 15.75 37.94
CA MET A 103 -23.08 16.21 36.93
C MET A 103 -21.80 16.75 37.56
N ASP A 104 -21.91 17.54 38.63
CA ASP A 104 -20.76 18.09 39.34
C ASP A 104 -19.87 17.00 39.97
N GLN A 105 -20.47 15.91 40.46
CA GLN A 105 -19.71 14.78 40.99
C GLN A 105 -18.98 14.00 39.89
N ILE A 106 -19.60 13.88 38.71
CA ILE A 106 -19.01 13.20 37.54
C ILE A 106 -17.83 14.00 36.98
N VAL A 107 -17.97 15.32 36.87
CA VAL A 107 -16.91 16.21 36.37
C VAL A 107 -15.69 16.23 37.30
N ASN A 108 -15.92 16.15 38.61
CA ASN A 108 -14.84 16.10 39.61
C ASN A 108 -14.25 14.69 39.81
N SER A 109 -14.78 13.66 39.17
CA SER A 109 -14.29 12.28 39.24
C SER A 109 -13.38 11.96 38.04
N ASP A 110 -12.08 11.75 38.30
CA ASP A 110 -11.07 11.41 37.29
C ASP A 110 -11.43 10.19 36.43
N ARG A 111 -12.12 9.21 37.01
CA ARG A 111 -12.52 7.98 36.28
C ARG A 111 -13.69 8.25 35.36
N ASP A 112 -14.71 8.94 35.87
CA ASP A 112 -15.97 9.10 35.17
C ASP A 112 -15.83 10.12 34.05
N ILE A 113 -15.13 11.24 34.28
CA ILE A 113 -14.84 12.22 33.23
C ILE A 113 -14.01 11.64 32.08
N LYS A 114 -13.06 10.73 32.36
CA LYS A 114 -12.32 9.99 31.30
C LYS A 114 -13.24 9.08 30.50
N THR A 115 -14.22 8.47 31.15
CA THR A 115 -15.23 7.63 30.49
C THR A 115 -16.11 8.48 29.58
N ILE A 116 -16.56 9.65 30.05
CA ILE A 116 -17.34 10.60 29.27
C ILE A 116 -16.56 11.12 28.06
N ASN A 117 -15.34 11.60 28.25
CA ASN A 117 -14.49 12.08 27.14
C ASN A 117 -14.27 11.00 26.09
N ARG A 118 -14.01 9.76 26.52
CA ARG A 118 -13.89 8.62 25.60
C ARG A 118 -15.17 8.36 24.83
N LEU A 119 -16.36 8.47 25.44
CA LEU A 119 -17.63 8.32 24.74
C LEU A 119 -17.84 9.48 23.75
N THR A 120 -17.52 10.71 24.14
CA THR A 120 -17.61 11.91 23.28
C THR A 120 -16.79 11.79 22.00
N ASP A 121 -15.59 11.19 22.10
CA ASP A 121 -14.71 10.93 20.95
C ASP A 121 -15.24 9.85 20.00
N LEU A 122 -16.09 8.96 20.50
CA LEU A 122 -16.69 7.87 19.70
C LEU A 122 -17.96 8.30 18.95
N ILE A 123 -18.42 9.54 19.17
CA ILE A 123 -19.63 10.11 18.58
C ILE A 123 -19.25 11.04 17.42
N TYR A 124 -19.90 10.83 16.28
CA TYR A 124 -19.86 11.72 15.14
C TYR A 124 -21.28 12.07 14.72
N THR A 125 -21.54 13.35 14.48
CA THR A 125 -22.87 13.88 14.15
C THR A 125 -22.79 14.71 12.89
N GLN A 126 -23.76 14.52 11.98
CA GLN A 126 -23.84 15.31 10.75
C GLN A 126 -25.29 15.50 10.31
N GLN A 127 -25.58 16.62 9.65
CA GLN A 127 -26.87 16.82 8.98
C GLN A 127 -26.94 15.96 7.70
N TYR A 128 -28.09 15.34 7.45
CA TYR A 128 -28.34 14.63 6.21
C TYR A 128 -28.72 15.61 5.09
N GLY A 129 -27.74 16.02 4.28
CA GLY A 129 -27.97 16.95 3.17
C GLY A 129 -28.51 18.30 3.65
N LYS A 130 -29.62 18.78 3.05
CA LYS A 130 -30.36 19.98 3.48
C LYS A 130 -31.68 19.62 4.17
N THR A 131 -31.73 18.48 4.85
CA THR A 131 -32.95 18.00 5.53
C THR A 131 -32.92 18.30 7.01
N ASP A 132 -34.08 18.17 7.64
CA ASP A 132 -34.26 18.32 9.09
C ASP A 132 -33.82 17.09 9.89
N ILE A 133 -32.88 16.30 9.37
CA ILE A 133 -32.44 15.03 9.94
C ILE A 133 -30.97 15.12 10.32
N ILE A 134 -30.67 14.74 11.56
CA ILE A 134 -29.32 14.58 12.10
C ILE A 134 -29.00 13.10 12.18
N GLU A 135 -27.88 12.71 11.61
CA GLU A 135 -27.32 11.37 11.72
C GLU A 135 -26.36 11.32 12.91
N ILE A 136 -26.61 10.38 13.81
CA ILE A 136 -25.79 10.09 14.98
C ILE A 136 -25.04 8.79 14.68
N ILE A 137 -23.73 8.90 14.47
CA ILE A 137 -22.85 7.79 14.15
C ILE A 137 -21.97 7.51 15.37
N THR A 138 -22.09 6.32 15.95
CA THR A 138 -21.26 5.90 17.07
C THR A 138 -20.35 4.75 16.69
N THR A 139 -19.14 4.73 17.27
CA THR A 139 -18.19 3.63 17.11
C THR A 139 -17.99 2.87 18.43
N TYR A 140 -17.98 1.54 18.37
CA TYR A 140 -17.77 0.69 19.56
C TYR A 140 -17.05 -0.62 19.21
N ASP A 141 -16.53 -1.32 20.21
CA ASP A 141 -15.76 -2.56 20.05
C ASP A 141 -16.62 -3.79 19.74
N ASP A 142 -17.92 -3.75 20.07
CA ASP A 142 -18.89 -4.77 19.72
C ASP A 142 -20.08 -4.20 18.90
N PRO A 143 -20.67 -4.99 17.96
CA PRO A 143 -21.75 -4.50 17.12
C PRO A 143 -23.03 -4.14 17.90
N LEU A 144 -23.32 -4.89 18.97
CA LEU A 144 -24.52 -4.69 19.78
C LEU A 144 -24.38 -3.44 20.67
N GLY A 145 -23.19 -3.20 21.22
CA GLY A 145 -22.83 -2.03 21.99
C GLY A 145 -22.82 -0.78 21.11
N ALA A 146 -22.31 -0.84 19.88
CA ALA A 146 -22.42 0.28 18.93
C ALA A 146 -23.90 0.64 18.66
N ARG A 147 -24.75 -0.37 18.40
CA ARG A 147 -26.20 -0.14 18.24
C ARG A 147 -26.82 0.46 19.49
N LYS A 148 -26.58 -0.16 20.65
CA LYS A 148 -27.15 0.27 21.93
C LYS A 148 -26.74 1.71 22.23
N PHE A 149 -25.47 2.05 21.99
CA PHE A 149 -24.95 3.40 22.20
C PHE A 149 -25.63 4.42 21.29
N ALA A 150 -25.69 4.19 19.97
CA ALA A 150 -26.37 5.10 19.04
C ALA A 150 -27.84 5.31 19.41
N ASN A 151 -28.57 4.24 19.74
CA ASN A 151 -29.99 4.33 20.11
C ASN A 151 -30.20 5.07 21.43
N THR A 152 -29.42 4.71 22.46
CA THR A 152 -29.52 5.36 23.78
C THR A 152 -29.18 6.85 23.67
N LEU A 153 -28.16 7.20 22.89
CA LEU A 153 -27.77 8.60 22.67
C LEU A 153 -28.88 9.38 21.95
N ALA A 154 -29.51 8.80 20.93
CA ALA A 154 -30.62 9.42 20.22
C ALA A 154 -31.84 9.64 21.14
N GLU A 155 -32.18 8.63 21.96
CA GLU A 155 -33.29 8.72 22.91
C GLU A 155 -33.04 9.76 24.00
N VAL A 156 -31.85 9.74 24.61
CA VAL A 156 -31.46 10.70 25.64
C VAL A 156 -31.46 12.12 25.09
N PHE A 157 -30.96 12.34 23.88
CA PHE A 157 -31.01 13.64 23.22
C PHE A 157 -32.46 14.11 23.03
N VAL A 158 -33.33 13.29 22.45
CA VAL A 158 -34.74 13.63 22.23
C VAL A 158 -35.42 13.99 23.55
N VAL A 159 -35.25 13.18 24.59
CA VAL A 159 -35.86 13.43 25.92
C VAL A 159 -35.32 14.71 26.55
N GLU A 160 -34.00 14.93 26.49
CA GLU A 160 -33.39 16.09 27.13
C GLU A 160 -33.81 17.39 26.46
N SER A 161 -33.79 17.43 25.13
CA SER A 161 -34.22 18.59 24.38
C SER A 161 -35.71 18.85 24.51
N MET A 162 -36.54 17.80 24.63
CA MET A 162 -37.97 17.97 24.95
C MET A 162 -38.17 18.58 26.34
N ASN A 163 -37.42 18.13 27.35
CA ASN A 163 -37.53 18.67 28.71
C ASN A 163 -37.12 20.15 28.76
N GLU A 164 -36.03 20.51 28.08
CA GLU A 164 -35.54 21.89 28.02
C GLU A 164 -36.54 22.82 27.34
N LYS A 165 -37.11 22.40 26.19
CA LYS A 165 -38.14 23.18 25.49
C LYS A 165 -39.44 23.32 26.30
N ASN A 166 -39.89 22.25 26.95
CA ASN A 166 -41.11 22.32 27.75
C ASN A 166 -40.92 23.20 29.00
N LYS A 167 -39.73 23.16 29.63
CA LYS A 167 -39.41 24.04 30.76
C LYS A 167 -39.52 25.52 30.36
N LEU A 168 -38.98 25.88 29.20
CA LEU A 168 -39.10 27.25 28.67
C LEU A 168 -40.56 27.64 28.44
N VAL A 169 -41.38 26.76 27.85
CA VAL A 169 -42.81 27.00 27.65
C VAL A 169 -43.55 27.19 28.98
N ASP A 170 -43.21 26.42 30.02
CA ASP A 170 -43.77 26.57 31.36
C ASP A 170 -43.43 27.95 31.95
N GLU A 171 -42.16 28.35 31.93
CA GLU A 171 -41.68 29.65 32.43
C GLU A 171 -42.33 30.83 31.68
N THR A 172 -42.43 30.76 30.34
CA THR A 172 -43.10 31.79 29.54
C THR A 172 -44.61 31.88 29.85
N THR A 173 -45.27 30.74 30.05
CA THR A 173 -46.70 30.70 30.37
C THR A 173 -46.99 31.33 31.73
N ASP A 174 -46.15 31.06 32.73
CA ASP A 174 -46.26 31.65 34.06
C ASP A 174 -46.03 33.16 34.03
N PHE A 175 -45.04 33.63 33.26
CA PHE A 175 -44.80 35.07 33.07
C PHE A 175 -46.00 35.79 32.43
N ILE A 176 -46.55 35.26 31.33
CA ILE A 176 -47.73 35.87 30.67
C ILE A 176 -48.92 35.90 31.62
N LYS A 177 -49.10 34.86 32.44
CA LYS A 177 -50.18 34.78 33.42
C LYS A 177 -50.07 35.88 34.48
N GLU A 178 -48.88 36.14 34.98
CA GLU A 178 -48.63 37.21 35.95
C GLU A 178 -48.97 38.58 35.35
N GLN A 179 -48.49 38.86 34.13
CA GLN A 179 -48.78 40.10 33.41
C GLN A 179 -50.27 40.26 33.07
N LEU A 180 -50.95 39.15 32.72
CA LEU A 180 -52.38 39.18 32.46
C LEU A 180 -53.18 39.58 33.70
N SER A 181 -52.74 39.16 34.89
CA SER A 181 -53.38 39.54 36.15
C SER A 181 -53.16 41.02 36.48
N GLU A 182 -51.93 41.53 36.29
CA GLU A 182 -51.57 42.95 36.50
C GLU A 182 -52.42 43.86 35.59
N TYR A 183 -52.53 43.52 34.30
CA TYR A 183 -53.32 44.33 33.37
C TYR A 183 -54.83 44.19 33.54
N LYS A 184 -55.31 43.07 34.08
CA LYS A 184 -56.73 42.94 34.45
C LYS A 184 -57.09 43.94 35.55
N GLU A 185 -56.25 44.07 36.56
CA GLU A 185 -56.40 45.04 37.66
C GLU A 185 -56.37 46.47 37.10
N HIS A 186 -55.43 46.79 36.22
CA HIS A 186 -55.38 48.11 35.57
C HIS A 186 -56.62 48.45 34.74
N VAL A 187 -57.21 47.49 34.02
CA VAL A 187 -58.48 47.72 33.32
C VAL A 187 -59.60 48.03 34.33
N GLU A 188 -59.73 47.23 35.39
CA GLU A 188 -60.76 47.40 36.42
C GLU A 188 -60.63 48.76 37.16
N ASP A 189 -59.41 49.16 37.48
CA ASP A 189 -59.10 50.44 38.12
C ASP A 189 -59.44 51.63 37.20
N THR A 190 -58.93 51.64 35.95
CA THR A 190 -59.17 52.74 35.02
C THR A 190 -60.65 52.82 34.60
N GLU A 191 -61.34 51.70 34.49
CA GLU A 191 -62.79 51.66 34.23
C GLU A 191 -63.56 52.31 35.39
N SER A 192 -63.21 51.96 36.64
CA SER A 192 -63.82 52.53 37.85
C SER A 192 -63.60 54.05 37.95
N GLU A 193 -62.37 54.51 37.68
CA GLU A 193 -62.01 55.94 37.63
C GLU A 193 -62.80 56.69 36.54
N LEU A 194 -62.93 56.10 35.35
CA LEU A 194 -63.70 56.68 34.25
C LEU A 194 -65.20 56.75 34.59
N GLU A 195 -65.77 55.74 35.23
CA GLU A 195 -67.16 55.75 35.68
C GLU A 195 -67.43 56.79 36.78
N GLU A 196 -66.54 56.93 37.76
CA GLU A 196 -66.64 57.95 38.79
C GLU A 196 -66.55 59.36 38.20
N PHE A 197 -65.63 59.56 37.24
CA PHE A 197 -65.51 60.82 36.52
C PHE A 197 -66.77 61.15 35.71
N LYS A 198 -67.32 60.18 34.97
CA LYS A 198 -68.59 60.31 34.22
C LYS A 198 -69.72 60.74 35.14
N ARG A 199 -69.88 60.08 36.31
CA ARG A 199 -70.94 60.38 37.30
C ARG A 199 -70.92 61.83 37.78
N HIS A 200 -69.75 62.46 37.91
CA HIS A 200 -69.63 63.82 38.44
C HIS A 200 -69.54 64.93 37.39
N ASN A 201 -69.25 64.60 36.12
CA ASN A 201 -68.90 65.61 35.10
C ASN A 201 -69.66 65.48 33.76
N LEU A 202 -70.69 64.62 33.70
CA LEU A 202 -71.50 64.32 32.50
C LEU A 202 -72.00 65.55 31.72
N ASP A 203 -72.38 66.63 32.42
CA ASP A 203 -72.97 67.83 31.80
C ASP A 203 -71.94 68.79 31.17
N LYS A 204 -70.64 68.52 31.32
CA LYS A 204 -69.54 69.44 30.96
C LYS A 204 -68.64 68.91 29.84
N ILE A 205 -69.02 67.81 29.19
CA ILE A 205 -68.21 67.16 28.14
C ILE A 205 -68.70 67.64 26.76
N SER A 206 -67.87 68.38 26.03
CA SER A 206 -68.19 68.94 24.71
C SER A 206 -67.55 68.10 23.61
N LEU A 207 -68.35 67.24 22.98
CA LEU A 207 -67.91 66.43 21.84
C LEU A 207 -67.80 67.31 20.58
N THR A 208 -66.57 67.60 20.13
CA THR A 208 -66.09 67.62 18.70
C THR A 208 -65.08 68.75 18.43
N THR A 209 -63.87 68.38 17.98
CA THR A 209 -63.05 69.15 17.01
C THR A 209 -62.10 68.20 16.27
N SER A 210 -62.06 68.29 14.94
CA SER A 210 -61.23 67.42 14.07
C SER A 210 -59.73 67.54 14.37
N ASP A 211 -59.24 68.74 14.70
CA ASP A 211 -57.83 68.98 15.04
C ASP A 211 -57.40 68.28 16.34
N LEU A 212 -58.35 67.97 17.24
CA LEU A 212 -58.07 67.19 18.44
C LEU A 212 -57.70 65.75 18.11
N SER A 213 -58.29 65.18 17.05
CA SER A 213 -58.04 63.77 16.70
C SER A 213 -56.60 63.54 16.25
N ASP A 214 -55.97 64.53 15.60
CA ASP A 214 -54.57 64.46 15.17
C ASP A 214 -53.60 64.63 16.35
N LEU A 215 -53.83 65.62 17.23
CA LEU A 215 -53.07 65.78 18.48
C LEU A 215 -53.22 64.57 19.40
N TYR A 216 -54.42 63.98 19.48
CA TYR A 216 -54.64 62.74 20.22
C TYR A 216 -53.98 61.53 19.58
N ARG A 217 -53.90 61.44 18.25
CA ARG A 217 -53.16 60.38 17.56
C ARG A 217 -51.66 60.48 17.82
N GLU A 218 -51.11 61.69 17.84
CA GLU A 218 -49.70 61.93 18.19
C GLU A 218 -49.41 61.58 19.65
N MET A 219 -50.29 61.98 20.58
CA MET A 219 -50.19 61.60 21.99
C MET A 219 -50.35 60.09 22.21
N ASP A 220 -51.25 59.42 21.47
CA ASP A 220 -51.40 57.95 21.51
C ASP A 220 -50.13 57.25 21.02
N GLY A 221 -49.48 57.80 20.00
CA GLY A 221 -48.18 57.33 19.51
C GLY A 221 -47.08 57.45 20.58
N LEU A 222 -46.95 58.62 21.20
CA LEU A 222 -45.94 58.85 22.25
C LEU A 222 -46.18 58.02 23.50
N MET A 223 -47.43 57.90 23.96
CA MET A 223 -47.75 57.07 25.14
C MET A 223 -47.49 55.59 24.87
N LYS A 224 -47.81 55.10 23.66
CA LYS A 224 -47.46 53.73 23.25
C LYS A 224 -45.96 53.50 23.24
N GLU A 225 -45.18 54.44 22.70
CA GLU A 225 -43.72 54.36 22.68
C GLU A 225 -43.12 54.43 24.11
N ARG A 226 -43.61 55.35 24.95
CA ARG A 226 -43.16 55.45 26.34
C ARG A 226 -43.44 54.17 27.10
N ARG A 227 -44.63 53.60 26.91
CA ARG A 227 -45.05 52.38 27.62
C ARG A 227 -44.28 51.14 27.17
N SER A 228 -43.98 51.01 25.89
CA SER A 228 -43.14 49.91 25.40
C SER A 228 -41.74 49.98 26.01
N ILE A 229 -41.16 51.18 26.11
CA ILE A 229 -39.86 51.41 26.76
C ILE A 229 -39.91 51.15 28.27
N GLU A 230 -40.96 51.57 28.97
CA GLU A 230 -41.14 51.31 30.41
C GLU A 230 -41.13 49.79 30.72
N ILE A 231 -41.81 48.99 29.89
CA ILE A 231 -41.84 47.53 30.01
C ILE A 231 -40.44 46.95 29.83
N GLN A 232 -39.73 47.37 28.78
CA GLN A 232 -38.35 46.93 28.50
C GLN A 232 -37.38 47.32 29.63
N LEU A 233 -37.51 48.54 30.17
CA LEU A 233 -36.70 49.02 31.29
C LEU A 233 -36.93 48.20 32.57
N LYS A 234 -38.20 47.88 32.88
CA LYS A 234 -38.57 47.04 34.05
C LYS A 234 -37.92 45.66 33.94
N GLN A 235 -37.91 45.07 32.74
CA GLN A 235 -37.24 43.79 32.47
C GLN A 235 -35.72 43.87 32.69
N LEU A 236 -35.06 44.89 32.15
CA LEU A 236 -33.61 45.08 32.29
C LEU A 236 -33.21 45.31 33.77
N LYS A 237 -33.97 46.13 34.51
CA LYS A 237 -33.69 46.42 35.93
C LYS A 237 -33.88 45.21 36.84
N ASN A 238 -34.94 44.43 36.65
CA ASN A 238 -35.16 43.21 37.42
C ASN A 238 -34.01 42.20 37.25
N ARG A 239 -33.42 42.13 36.05
CA ARG A 239 -32.28 41.25 35.75
C ARG A 239 -30.92 41.81 36.15
N GLN A 240 -30.77 43.12 36.30
CA GLN A 240 -29.59 43.67 36.96
C GLN A 240 -29.51 43.23 38.44
N GLN A 241 -30.67 42.96 39.05
CA GLN A 241 -30.79 42.55 40.45
C GLN A 241 -30.77 41.02 40.64
N SER A 242 -31.31 40.23 39.71
CA SER A 242 -31.14 38.78 39.72
C SER A 242 -29.79 38.41 39.09
N SER A 243 -28.96 37.60 39.75
CA SER A 243 -27.70 37.11 39.16
C SER A 243 -27.90 36.13 37.98
N ASP A 244 -29.11 36.08 37.42
CA ASP A 244 -29.54 35.15 36.40
C ASP A 244 -29.34 35.79 35.02
N THR A 245 -28.32 35.31 34.32
CA THR A 245 -27.87 35.82 33.01
C THR A 245 -28.33 34.90 31.89
N SER A 246 -29.51 34.31 32.04
CA SER A 246 -30.23 33.63 30.95
C SER A 246 -30.48 34.59 29.79
N PHE A 247 -30.49 34.04 28.56
CA PHE A 247 -30.63 34.76 27.28
C PHE A 247 -31.70 35.86 27.35
N ILE A 248 -31.41 37.02 26.76
CA ILE A 248 -32.34 38.15 26.74
C ILE A 248 -33.50 37.80 25.81
N ASP A 249 -34.69 37.83 26.37
CA ASP A 249 -35.92 37.96 25.61
C ASP A 249 -35.85 39.30 24.87
N TRP A 250 -35.81 39.23 23.54
CA TRP A 250 -35.52 40.32 22.62
C TRP A 250 -36.19 41.65 23.00
N ILE A 251 -35.40 42.73 23.07
CA ILE A 251 -35.90 44.10 22.98
C ILE A 251 -36.30 44.32 21.53
N SER A 252 -37.58 44.04 21.25
CA SER A 252 -38.09 43.92 19.89
C SER A 252 -38.09 45.18 19.08
N ASP A 253 -38.11 46.29 19.78
CA ASP A 253 -38.32 47.58 19.21
C ASP A 253 -37.44 48.56 19.96
N VAL A 254 -36.20 48.64 19.49
CA VAL A 254 -35.27 49.67 19.91
C VAL A 254 -35.59 51.02 19.22
N GLY A 255 -36.57 51.03 18.29
CA GLY A 255 -36.82 52.15 17.39
C GLY A 255 -35.62 52.46 16.50
N ASP A 256 -35.66 53.60 15.81
CA ASP A 256 -34.58 54.09 14.93
C ASP A 256 -33.34 54.63 15.69
N ASP A 257 -33.20 54.33 16.98
CA ASP A 257 -32.09 54.81 17.79
C ASP A 257 -30.82 53.99 17.53
N ALA A 258 -29.83 54.63 16.91
CA ALA A 258 -28.57 54.00 16.54
C ALA A 258 -27.74 53.55 17.75
N ALA A 259 -27.78 54.29 18.87
CA ALA A 259 -26.98 53.99 20.05
C ALA A 259 -27.54 52.77 20.79
N LEU A 260 -28.85 52.73 20.99
CA LEU A 260 -29.52 51.57 21.56
C LEU A 260 -29.37 50.33 20.65
N SER A 261 -29.42 50.51 19.33
CA SER A 261 -29.28 49.41 18.36
C SER A 261 -27.88 48.80 18.38
N GLU A 262 -26.84 49.62 18.51
CA GLU A 262 -25.45 49.17 18.64
C GLU A 262 -25.23 48.41 19.96
N LEU A 263 -25.69 48.97 21.08
CA LEU A 263 -25.60 48.32 22.39
C LEU A 263 -26.35 46.99 22.42
N ASN A 264 -27.55 46.95 21.83
CA ASN A 264 -28.34 45.73 21.72
C ASN A 264 -27.63 44.67 20.85
N SER A 265 -27.05 45.07 19.71
CA SER A 265 -26.29 44.16 18.84
C SER A 265 -25.09 43.55 19.57
N LYS A 266 -24.36 44.37 20.33
CA LYS A 266 -23.21 43.93 21.12
C LYS A 266 -23.61 42.99 22.26
N LEU A 267 -24.75 43.27 22.90
CA LEU A 267 -25.30 42.41 23.94
C LEU A 267 -25.65 41.02 23.39
N VAL A 268 -26.29 40.98 22.23
CA VAL A 268 -26.62 39.73 21.52
C VAL A 268 -25.36 38.96 21.15
N GLU A 269 -24.32 39.63 20.65
CA GLU A 269 -23.04 38.99 20.31
C GLU A 269 -22.41 38.31 21.54
N LEU A 270 -22.30 39.02 22.66
CA LEU A 270 -21.72 38.50 23.89
C LEU A 270 -22.55 37.33 24.47
N GLN A 271 -23.88 37.38 24.36
CA GLN A 271 -24.73 36.28 24.78
C GLN A 271 -24.54 35.03 23.90
N VAL A 272 -24.42 35.21 22.59
CA VAL A 272 -24.15 34.09 21.67
C VAL A 272 -22.80 33.44 21.98
N GLU A 273 -21.78 34.23 22.25
CA GLU A 273 -20.47 33.73 22.64
C GLU A 273 -20.55 32.94 23.95
N LYS A 274 -21.29 33.44 24.95
CA LYS A 274 -21.49 32.77 26.23
C LYS A 274 -22.11 31.40 26.08
N GLU A 275 -23.22 31.35 25.33
CA GLU A 275 -23.96 30.13 25.10
C GLU A 275 -23.13 29.10 24.30
N THR A 276 -22.29 29.57 23.38
CA THR A 276 -21.37 28.71 22.65
C THR A 276 -20.32 28.09 23.56
N LEU A 277 -19.79 28.85 24.51
CA LEU A 277 -18.80 28.35 25.49
C LEU A 277 -19.45 27.37 26.49
N LEU A 278 -20.70 27.62 26.90
CA LEU A 278 -21.44 26.74 27.81
C LEU A 278 -21.75 25.34 27.22
N ILE A 279 -21.69 25.17 25.91
CA ILE A 279 -21.79 23.83 25.26
C ILE A 279 -20.65 22.91 25.74
N TYR A 280 -19.47 23.48 26.00
CA TYR A 280 -18.25 22.73 26.29
C TYR A 280 -17.71 22.97 27.71
N GLN A 281 -18.16 24.03 28.39
CA GLN A 281 -17.62 24.47 29.67
C GLN A 281 -18.73 24.69 30.71
N THR A 282 -18.37 24.57 31.99
CA THR A 282 -19.28 24.90 33.10
C THR A 282 -19.36 26.40 33.33
N ASN A 283 -20.47 26.87 33.90
CA ASN A 283 -20.71 28.24 34.36
C ASN A 283 -19.64 28.85 35.30
N LYS A 284 -18.69 28.06 35.81
CA LYS A 284 -17.58 28.52 36.67
C LYS A 284 -16.26 28.77 35.92
N SER A 285 -16.24 28.66 34.58
CA SER A 285 -15.05 28.92 33.79
C SER A 285 -14.66 30.41 33.86
N PRO A 286 -13.35 30.76 33.97
CA PRO A 286 -12.89 32.15 33.96
C PRO A 286 -13.39 32.96 32.75
N GLU A 287 -13.50 32.31 31.59
CA GLU A 287 -13.95 32.93 30.33
C GLU A 287 -15.45 33.31 30.40
N ILE A 288 -16.28 32.44 30.98
CA ILE A 288 -17.72 32.69 31.15
C ILE A 288 -17.95 33.81 32.18
N ILE A 289 -17.17 33.83 33.27
CA ILE A 289 -17.26 34.87 34.30
C ILE A 289 -16.88 36.25 33.73
N ASP A 290 -15.88 36.32 32.85
CA ASP A 290 -15.51 37.58 32.20
C ASP A 290 -16.63 38.08 31.28
N LEU A 291 -17.19 37.18 30.49
CA LEU A 291 -18.28 37.49 29.57
C LEU A 291 -19.55 37.93 30.29
N GLU A 292 -19.87 37.32 31.45
CA GLU A 292 -20.95 37.77 32.32
C GLU A 292 -20.76 39.20 32.82
N LYS A 293 -19.53 39.60 33.14
CA LYS A 293 -19.24 41.00 33.51
C LYS A 293 -19.42 41.94 32.34
N GLN A 294 -19.01 41.55 31.14
CA GLN A 294 -19.22 42.36 29.93
C GLN A 294 -20.71 42.54 29.64
N ILE A 295 -21.51 41.48 29.73
CA ILE A 295 -22.97 41.50 29.58
C ILE A 295 -23.61 42.46 30.60
N GLN A 296 -23.22 42.37 31.88
CA GLN A 296 -23.74 43.24 32.93
C GLN A 296 -23.40 44.73 32.72
N ASN A 297 -22.24 45.03 32.13
CA ASN A 297 -21.90 46.41 31.77
C ASN A 297 -22.77 46.93 30.62
N ILE A 298 -22.97 46.13 29.57
CA ILE A 298 -23.84 46.54 28.45
C ILE A 298 -25.31 46.70 28.90
N ILE A 299 -25.81 45.83 29.80
CA ILE A 299 -27.15 45.99 30.38
C ILE A 299 -27.26 47.32 31.14
N ARG A 300 -26.23 47.70 31.90
CA ARG A 300 -26.19 48.99 32.60
C ARG A 300 -26.23 50.17 31.63
N ASP A 301 -25.48 50.07 30.53
CA ASP A 301 -25.43 51.10 29.49
C ASP A 301 -26.79 51.23 28.77
N LEU A 302 -27.44 50.11 28.45
CA LEU A 302 -28.79 50.10 27.89
C LEU A 302 -29.83 50.72 28.83
N ILE A 303 -29.80 50.37 30.13
CA ILE A 303 -30.72 50.96 31.12
C ILE A 303 -30.57 52.49 31.13
N LYS A 304 -29.33 52.99 31.11
CA LYS A 304 -29.06 54.42 31.11
C LYS A 304 -29.60 55.11 29.85
N GLU A 305 -29.44 54.47 28.69
CA GLU A 305 -29.90 55.02 27.42
C GLU A 305 -31.44 55.02 27.33
N PHE A 306 -32.10 53.95 27.77
CA PHE A 306 -33.56 53.90 27.87
C PHE A 306 -34.13 54.90 28.88
N GLU A 307 -33.45 55.12 30.01
CA GLU A 307 -33.81 56.18 30.96
C GLU A 307 -33.71 57.57 30.32
N GLY A 308 -32.66 57.83 29.52
CA GLY A 308 -32.52 59.06 28.75
C GLY A 308 -33.68 59.26 27.77
N LYS A 309 -34.02 58.22 27.00
CA LYS A 309 -35.14 58.28 26.05
C LYS A 309 -36.49 58.50 26.74
N LEU A 310 -36.71 57.93 27.93
CA LEU A 310 -37.92 58.19 28.72
C LEU A 310 -38.01 59.66 29.16
N VAL A 311 -36.90 60.30 29.48
CA VAL A 311 -36.86 61.73 29.80
C VAL A 311 -37.23 62.57 28.57
N ASP A 312 -36.66 62.26 27.41
CA ASP A 312 -36.97 62.96 26.15
C ASP A 312 -38.45 62.82 25.75
N LEU A 313 -39.01 61.62 25.91
CA LEU A 313 -40.43 61.37 25.65
C LEU A 313 -41.33 62.08 26.65
N ALA A 314 -40.94 62.13 27.93
CA ALA A 314 -41.66 62.88 28.95
C ALA A 314 -41.66 64.39 28.66
N GLU A 315 -40.56 64.96 28.16
CA GLU A 315 -40.49 66.37 27.76
C GLU A 315 -41.42 66.68 26.58
N ARG A 316 -41.43 65.82 25.56
CA ARG A 316 -42.37 65.92 24.42
C ARG A 316 -43.83 65.79 24.85
N GLU A 317 -44.11 64.89 25.79
CA GLU A 317 -45.45 64.72 26.36
C GLU A 317 -45.91 65.96 27.10
N VAL A 318 -45.02 66.61 27.87
CA VAL A 318 -45.32 67.90 28.53
C VAL A 318 -45.60 68.99 27.50
N GLU A 319 -44.79 69.10 26.44
CA GLU A 319 -45.01 70.09 25.36
C GLU A 319 -46.36 69.88 24.65
N LEU A 320 -46.72 68.64 24.35
CA LEU A 320 -48.02 68.29 23.76
C LEU A 320 -49.17 68.51 24.74
N THR A 321 -48.95 68.30 26.04
CA THR A 321 -49.93 68.57 27.10
C THR A 321 -50.17 70.07 27.26
N GLU A 322 -49.15 70.92 27.21
CA GLU A 322 -49.30 72.38 27.23
C GLU A 322 -50.08 72.91 26.01
N ARG A 323 -49.93 72.26 24.84
CA ARG A 323 -50.73 72.57 23.64
C ARG A 323 -52.20 72.15 23.81
N LEU A 324 -52.45 71.09 24.59
CA LEU A 324 -53.79 70.60 24.95
C LEU A 324 -54.46 71.43 26.07
N ASP A 325 -53.69 72.08 26.96
CA ASP A 325 -54.19 72.88 28.10
C ASP A 325 -54.97 74.15 27.72
N LYS A 326 -55.07 74.49 26.43
CA LYS A 326 -55.94 75.57 25.92
C LYS A 326 -57.43 75.16 25.85
N LEU A 327 -57.78 73.96 26.33
CA LEU A 327 -59.10 73.33 26.20
C LEU A 327 -59.80 73.16 27.56
N PRO A 328 -61.12 72.89 27.59
CA PRO A 328 -61.85 72.65 28.83
C PRO A 328 -61.30 71.43 29.60
N GLN A 329 -60.93 71.62 30.87
CA GLN A 329 -60.25 70.59 31.70
C GLN A 329 -61.01 69.26 31.81
N ASN A 330 -62.34 69.29 31.76
CA ASN A 330 -63.16 68.09 31.86
C ASN A 330 -63.11 67.21 30.59
N ASP A 331 -62.96 67.81 29.41
CA ASP A 331 -62.78 67.06 28.16
C ASP A 331 -61.42 66.37 28.12
N LEU A 332 -60.38 67.02 28.65
CA LEU A 332 -59.03 66.46 28.71
C LEU A 332 -58.96 65.21 29.61
N LEU A 333 -59.51 65.31 30.83
CA LEU A 333 -59.46 64.19 31.78
C LEU A 333 -60.31 63.00 31.32
N TYR A 334 -61.49 63.27 30.74
CA TYR A 334 -62.35 62.24 30.15
C TYR A 334 -61.63 61.44 29.05
N ASN A 335 -61.03 62.16 28.09
CA ASN A 335 -60.37 61.53 26.94
C ASN A 335 -59.09 60.80 27.37
N ARG A 336 -58.37 61.31 28.38
CA ARG A 336 -57.22 60.62 28.97
C ARG A 336 -57.64 59.27 29.57
N LEU A 337 -58.62 59.25 30.47
CA LEU A 337 -59.10 58.02 31.11
C LEU A 337 -59.70 57.03 30.09
N THR A 338 -60.46 57.52 29.11
CA THR A 338 -61.00 56.69 28.03
C THR A 338 -59.88 56.05 27.19
N ARG A 339 -58.79 56.78 26.96
CA ARG A 339 -57.63 56.27 26.23
C ARG A 339 -56.82 55.27 27.06
N GLU A 340 -56.55 55.58 28.32
CA GLU A 340 -55.85 54.65 29.24
C GLU A 340 -56.63 53.34 29.36
N LEU A 341 -57.95 53.39 29.48
CA LEU A 341 -58.82 52.21 29.47
C LEU A 341 -58.68 51.42 28.16
N ARG A 342 -58.82 52.08 27.01
CA ARG A 342 -58.68 51.43 25.69
C ARG A 342 -57.33 50.73 25.53
N ILE A 343 -56.23 51.38 25.93
CA ILE A 343 -54.89 50.80 25.84
C ILE A 343 -54.79 49.57 26.75
N ASN A 344 -55.28 49.66 27.99
CA ASN A 344 -55.27 48.54 28.93
C ASN A 344 -56.13 47.37 28.42
N GLU A 345 -57.29 47.63 27.82
CA GLU A 345 -58.13 46.62 27.18
C GLU A 345 -57.45 45.93 25.99
N GLU A 346 -56.79 46.70 25.11
CA GLU A 346 -56.03 46.18 23.98
C GLU A 346 -54.89 45.25 24.45
N ILE A 347 -54.12 45.68 25.46
CA ILE A 347 -53.03 44.88 26.03
C ILE A 347 -53.56 43.64 26.73
N TYR A 348 -54.61 43.77 27.54
CA TYR A 348 -55.23 42.64 28.23
C TYR A 348 -55.76 41.61 27.23
N SER A 349 -56.41 42.04 26.14
CA SER A 349 -56.90 41.17 25.07
C SER A 349 -55.76 40.42 24.37
N LEU A 350 -54.65 41.13 24.08
CA LEU A 350 -53.44 40.54 23.50
C LEU A 350 -52.82 39.50 24.44
N LEU A 351 -52.56 39.86 25.71
CA LEU A 351 -51.98 38.95 26.71
C LEU A 351 -52.87 37.74 26.94
N ARG A 352 -54.19 37.93 26.95
CA ARG A 352 -55.16 36.83 27.10
C ARG A 352 -55.07 35.85 25.94
N THR A 353 -54.98 36.37 24.71
CA THR A 353 -54.83 35.56 23.49
C THR A 353 -53.51 34.79 23.54
N SER A 354 -52.41 35.47 23.83
CA SER A 354 -51.08 34.85 23.98
C SER A 354 -51.04 33.79 25.08
N PHE A 355 -51.70 34.04 26.23
CA PHE A 355 -51.81 33.07 27.32
C PHE A 355 -52.57 31.81 26.91
N GLN A 356 -53.69 31.97 26.19
CA GLN A 356 -54.47 30.84 25.70
C GLN A 356 -53.66 29.99 24.71
N GLU A 357 -52.94 30.61 23.78
CA GLU A 357 -52.07 29.90 22.85
C GLU A 357 -50.91 29.18 23.56
N ALA A 358 -50.26 29.84 24.52
CA ALA A 358 -49.18 29.25 25.33
C ALA A 358 -49.67 28.03 26.14
N LYS A 359 -50.86 28.12 26.74
CA LYS A 359 -51.49 27.03 27.51
C LYS A 359 -51.87 25.83 26.64
N ILE A 360 -52.30 26.06 25.39
CA ILE A 360 -52.54 24.99 24.41
C ILE A 360 -51.23 24.27 24.11
N LYS A 361 -50.14 25.01 23.84
CA LYS A 361 -48.81 24.42 23.60
C LYS A 361 -48.25 23.66 24.79
N GLN A 362 -48.41 24.20 26.00
CA GLN A 362 -48.03 23.52 27.25
C GLN A 362 -48.72 22.16 27.39
N SER A 363 -50.01 22.10 27.01
CA SER A 363 -50.82 20.87 27.06
C SER A 363 -50.45 19.87 25.96
N GLU A 364 -50.00 20.34 24.80
CA GLU A 364 -49.58 19.49 23.68
C GLU A 364 -48.23 18.78 23.94
N ARG A 365 -47.40 19.31 24.86
CA ARG A 365 -45.98 18.93 25.08
C ARG A 365 -45.18 19.00 23.78
N VAL A 366 -44.21 19.92 23.71
CA VAL A 366 -43.43 20.19 22.51
C VAL A 366 -42.65 18.93 22.07
N LYS A 367 -43.16 18.21 21.07
CA LYS A 367 -42.51 17.03 20.47
C LYS A 367 -41.91 17.38 19.11
N GLU A 368 -40.98 18.33 19.14
CA GLU A 368 -40.26 18.79 17.95
C GLU A 368 -39.11 17.85 17.55
N MET A 369 -38.71 16.93 18.42
CA MET A 369 -37.67 15.97 18.14
C MET A 369 -38.22 14.55 18.16
N SER A 370 -37.85 13.76 17.17
CA SER A 370 -38.26 12.36 17.08
C SER A 370 -37.17 11.51 16.45
N VAL A 371 -37.00 10.29 16.97
CA VAL A 371 -36.14 9.30 16.33
C VAL A 371 -36.87 8.81 15.07
N VAL A 372 -36.26 9.04 13.90
CA VAL A 372 -36.79 8.60 12.60
C VAL A 372 -36.40 7.16 12.35
N GLU A 373 -35.13 6.85 12.60
CA GLU A 373 -34.56 5.53 12.35
C GLU A 373 -33.68 5.14 13.54
N TYR A 374 -34.01 4.02 14.17
CA TYR A 374 -33.15 3.41 15.17
C TYR A 374 -31.96 2.74 14.48
N ALA A 375 -30.81 2.81 15.13
CA ALA A 375 -29.60 2.24 14.62
C ALA A 375 -29.71 0.73 14.37
N THR A 376 -29.22 0.35 13.21
CA THR A 376 -28.86 -1.02 12.87
C THR A 376 -27.35 -1.19 13.08
N TYR A 377 -26.89 -2.43 13.26
CA TYR A 377 -25.46 -2.73 13.40
C TYR A 377 -24.90 -3.28 12.10
N SER A 378 -23.74 -2.76 11.67
CA SER A 378 -22.98 -3.37 10.58
C SER A 378 -22.25 -4.62 11.09
N GLN A 379 -22.35 -5.75 10.38
CA GLN A 379 -21.52 -6.92 10.66
C GLN A 379 -20.05 -6.74 10.24
N ARG A 380 -19.73 -5.68 9.49
CA ARG A 380 -18.39 -5.45 8.91
C ARG A 380 -17.63 -4.40 9.71
N SER A 381 -16.49 -4.80 10.28
CA SER A 381 -15.56 -3.91 11.00
C SER A 381 -14.86 -2.93 10.05
N ILE A 382 -14.65 -1.68 10.50
CA ILE A 382 -14.06 -0.59 9.70
C ILE A 382 -12.52 -0.64 9.68
N LYS A 383 -11.86 -1.25 10.68
CA LYS A 383 -10.39 -1.30 10.70
C LYS A 383 -9.86 -2.24 9.62
N GLY A 384 -8.94 -1.71 8.80
CA GLY A 384 -8.29 -2.42 7.71
C GLY A 384 -7.69 -3.75 8.14
N GLY A 385 -7.98 -4.79 7.38
CA GLY A 385 -7.50 -6.15 7.66
C GLY A 385 -5.98 -6.25 7.65
N LYS A 386 -5.46 -7.37 8.18
CA LYS A 386 -4.01 -7.68 8.23
C LYS A 386 -3.29 -7.49 6.88
N TRP A 387 -4.02 -7.68 5.78
CA TRP A 387 -3.53 -7.56 4.41
C TRP A 387 -2.90 -6.20 4.07
N SER A 388 -3.39 -5.08 4.60
CA SER A 388 -2.79 -3.76 4.30
C SER A 388 -1.37 -3.63 4.84
N LYS A 389 -1.11 -4.15 6.05
CA LYS A 389 0.24 -4.16 6.64
C LYS A 389 1.13 -5.21 6.02
N THR A 390 0.58 -6.37 5.63
CA THR A 390 1.32 -7.39 4.87
C THR A 390 1.80 -6.87 3.53
N ILE A 391 0.98 -6.09 2.81
CA ILE A 391 1.39 -5.44 1.55
C ILE A 391 2.58 -4.51 1.79
N LEU A 392 2.55 -3.69 2.85
CA LEU A 392 3.68 -2.84 3.21
C LEU A 392 4.94 -3.66 3.50
N GLY A 393 4.81 -4.78 4.23
CA GLY A 393 5.91 -5.71 4.48
C GLY A 393 6.50 -6.31 3.21
N LEU A 394 5.67 -6.66 2.22
CA LEU A 394 6.15 -7.14 0.92
C LEU A 394 6.94 -6.05 0.18
N VAL A 395 6.48 -4.80 0.18
CA VAL A 395 7.18 -3.67 -0.45
C VAL A 395 8.55 -3.44 0.19
N VAL A 396 8.60 -3.42 1.53
CA VAL A 396 9.88 -3.29 2.28
C VAL A 396 10.80 -4.47 1.99
N GLY A 397 10.27 -5.70 1.97
CA GLY A 397 11.03 -6.90 1.65
C GLY A 397 11.61 -6.90 0.23
N MET A 398 10.89 -6.34 -0.73
CA MET A 398 11.37 -6.18 -2.11
C MET A 398 12.54 -5.19 -2.18
N LEU A 399 12.42 -4.03 -1.52
CA LEU A 399 13.51 -3.04 -1.43
C LEU A 399 14.75 -3.63 -0.76
N LEU A 400 14.58 -4.35 0.33
CA LEU A 400 15.69 -4.98 1.04
C LEU A 400 16.33 -6.10 0.21
N GLY A 401 15.51 -6.89 -0.50
CA GLY A 401 15.96 -7.89 -1.45
C GLY A 401 16.77 -7.31 -2.62
N LEU A 402 16.37 -6.14 -3.12
CA LEU A 402 17.12 -5.38 -4.12
C LEU A 402 18.51 -5.01 -3.59
N VAL A 403 18.59 -4.38 -2.41
CA VAL A 403 19.87 -4.00 -1.80
C VAL A 403 20.80 -5.21 -1.63
N VAL A 404 20.28 -6.31 -1.09
CA VAL A 404 21.06 -7.55 -0.92
C VAL A 404 21.51 -8.12 -2.27
N ALA A 405 20.68 -8.06 -3.30
CA ALA A 405 21.04 -8.51 -4.65
C ALA A 405 22.23 -7.71 -5.21
N PHE A 406 22.27 -6.40 -5.03
CA PHE A 406 23.41 -5.56 -5.44
C PHE A 406 24.67 -5.89 -4.65
N VAL A 407 24.58 -6.05 -3.33
CA VAL A 407 25.73 -6.42 -2.49
C VAL A 407 26.29 -7.79 -2.87
N LEU A 408 25.43 -8.77 -3.15
CA LEU A 408 25.89 -10.09 -3.61
C LEU A 408 26.53 -10.04 -5.00
N GLU A 409 26.20 -9.05 -5.83
CA GLU A 409 26.86 -8.87 -7.11
C GLU A 409 28.23 -8.22 -6.96
N THR A 410 28.38 -7.21 -6.10
CA THR A 410 29.68 -6.57 -5.89
C THR A 410 30.71 -7.52 -5.28
N LEU A 411 30.26 -8.57 -4.58
CA LEU A 411 31.10 -9.65 -4.06
C LEU A 411 31.42 -10.76 -5.08
N ASP A 412 30.71 -10.83 -6.22
CA ASP A 412 30.98 -11.79 -7.29
C ASP A 412 32.08 -11.25 -8.22
N THR A 413 33.26 -11.88 -8.18
CA THR A 413 34.45 -11.42 -8.92
C THR A 413 34.73 -12.25 -10.18
N SER A 414 33.81 -13.13 -10.58
CA SER A 414 33.95 -13.94 -11.79
C SER A 414 33.55 -13.15 -13.04
N ILE A 415 34.38 -13.20 -14.09
CA ILE A 415 34.07 -12.60 -15.40
C ILE A 415 33.26 -13.60 -16.22
N GLY A 416 32.15 -13.15 -16.79
CA GLY A 416 31.24 -13.96 -17.58
C GLY A 416 31.22 -13.67 -19.08
N ALA A 417 31.64 -12.49 -19.55
CA ALA A 417 31.62 -12.15 -20.98
C ALA A 417 32.98 -12.35 -21.66
N ILE A 418 32.95 -12.64 -22.96
CA ILE A 418 34.15 -12.88 -23.78
C ILE A 418 34.99 -11.59 -23.87
N GLN A 419 34.33 -10.47 -24.20
CA GLN A 419 34.97 -9.16 -24.34
C GLN A 419 35.66 -8.73 -23.04
N ASP A 420 35.00 -8.94 -21.89
CA ASP A 420 35.57 -8.64 -20.58
C ASP A 420 36.87 -9.42 -20.31
N VAL A 421 37.00 -10.67 -20.81
CA VAL A 421 38.23 -11.47 -20.65
C VAL A 421 39.34 -10.93 -21.55
N GLU A 422 39.02 -10.58 -22.80
CA GLU A 422 40.00 -10.04 -23.75
C GLU A 422 40.53 -8.68 -23.31
N GLU A 423 39.65 -7.78 -22.86
CA GLU A 423 40.01 -6.47 -22.33
C GLU A 423 40.81 -6.58 -21.02
N TYR A 424 40.36 -7.44 -20.11
CA TYR A 424 41.01 -7.59 -18.79
C TYR A 424 42.41 -8.21 -18.87
N LEU A 425 42.63 -9.14 -19.81
CA LEU A 425 43.91 -9.82 -19.97
C LEU A 425 44.79 -9.19 -21.04
N GLY A 426 44.25 -8.51 -22.04
CA GLY A 426 44.98 -8.10 -23.24
C GLY A 426 45.43 -9.31 -24.08
N THR A 427 44.59 -10.34 -24.17
CA THR A 427 44.86 -11.58 -24.91
C THR A 427 43.57 -12.09 -25.54
N THR A 428 43.66 -12.69 -26.73
CA THR A 428 42.50 -13.19 -27.47
C THR A 428 41.89 -14.44 -26.86
N VAL A 429 40.58 -14.60 -27.02
CA VAL A 429 39.88 -15.85 -26.70
C VAL A 429 39.90 -16.76 -27.94
N LEU A 430 40.58 -17.90 -27.84
CA LEU A 430 40.74 -18.86 -28.95
C LEU A 430 39.51 -19.74 -29.18
N GLY A 431 38.64 -19.87 -28.18
CA GLY A 431 37.43 -20.66 -28.31
C GLY A 431 36.62 -20.71 -27.02
N VAL A 432 35.33 -21.02 -27.18
CA VAL A 432 34.37 -21.13 -26.08
C VAL A 432 33.81 -22.54 -26.09
N ILE A 433 34.14 -23.32 -25.06
CA ILE A 433 33.62 -24.67 -24.86
C ILE A 433 32.37 -24.58 -23.98
N PRO A 434 31.19 -24.94 -24.50
CA PRO A 434 29.94 -24.87 -23.75
C PRO A 434 29.92 -25.88 -22.60
N HIS A 435 29.16 -25.58 -21.55
CA HIS A 435 28.88 -26.53 -20.48
C HIS A 435 28.17 -27.76 -21.04
N PHE A 436 28.62 -28.95 -20.65
CA PHE A 436 27.97 -30.19 -21.03
C PHE A 436 27.88 -31.17 -19.88
N ASP A 437 26.73 -31.82 -19.77
CA ASP A 437 26.41 -32.74 -18.69
C ASP A 437 27.02 -34.12 -19.00
N MET A 438 28.09 -34.45 -18.29
CA MET A 438 28.83 -35.70 -18.43
C MET A 438 27.94 -36.94 -18.19
N ASP A 439 26.88 -36.80 -17.40
CA ASP A 439 25.98 -37.91 -17.09
C ASP A 439 25.10 -38.30 -18.28
N VAL A 440 24.76 -37.33 -19.15
CA VAL A 440 24.04 -37.59 -20.40
C VAL A 440 24.87 -38.42 -21.37
N ILE A 441 26.19 -38.17 -21.42
CA ILE A 441 27.12 -38.93 -22.26
C ILE A 441 27.29 -40.35 -21.71
N LYS A 442 27.45 -40.51 -20.39
CA LYS A 442 27.54 -41.82 -19.74
C LYS A 442 26.30 -42.68 -20.00
N GLU A 443 25.09 -42.14 -19.81
CA GLU A 443 23.85 -42.87 -20.06
C GLU A 443 23.76 -43.41 -21.50
N ARG A 444 24.26 -42.65 -22.48
CA ARG A 444 24.23 -43.07 -23.88
C ARG A 444 25.32 -44.08 -24.21
N ILE A 445 26.53 -43.93 -23.68
CA ILE A 445 27.60 -44.94 -23.83
C ILE A 445 27.12 -46.27 -23.26
N LEU A 446 26.50 -46.25 -22.07
CA LEU A 446 25.90 -47.45 -21.45
C LEU A 446 24.77 -48.05 -22.29
N LYS A 447 23.99 -47.22 -23.00
CA LYS A 447 22.92 -47.69 -23.90
C LYS A 447 23.47 -48.36 -25.16
N ASN A 448 24.53 -47.83 -25.75
CA ASN A 448 25.11 -48.33 -26.99
C ASN A 448 26.03 -49.53 -26.76
N ASN A 449 26.66 -49.65 -25.58
CA ASN A 449 27.47 -50.80 -25.24
C ASN A 449 27.29 -51.23 -23.77
N PRO A 450 26.26 -52.06 -23.48
CA PRO A 450 25.93 -52.49 -22.12
C PRO A 450 27.01 -53.32 -21.42
N GLN A 451 27.97 -53.89 -22.17
CA GLN A 451 29.05 -54.71 -21.63
C GLN A 451 30.34 -53.93 -21.29
N ALA A 452 30.39 -52.62 -21.54
CA ALA A 452 31.54 -51.77 -21.20
C ALA A 452 31.64 -51.42 -19.69
N VAL A 453 31.14 -52.31 -18.82
CA VAL A 453 31.05 -52.13 -17.37
C VAL A 453 32.39 -52.49 -16.73
N ASN A 454 33.34 -51.55 -16.84
CA ASN A 454 34.36 -51.40 -15.81
C ASN A 454 34.39 -49.92 -15.40
N ASP A 455 33.82 -49.65 -14.22
CA ASP A 455 33.28 -48.36 -13.74
C ASP A 455 34.33 -47.24 -13.56
N GLN A 456 35.62 -47.55 -13.73
CA GLN A 456 36.71 -46.59 -13.53
C GLN A 456 37.05 -45.73 -14.75
N TYR A 457 36.90 -46.26 -15.98
CA TYR A 457 37.32 -45.56 -17.21
C TYR A 457 36.17 -44.87 -17.93
N LEU A 458 34.91 -45.27 -17.68
CA LEU A 458 33.72 -44.70 -18.31
C LEU A 458 33.64 -43.17 -18.14
N LYS A 459 33.97 -42.67 -16.96
CA LYS A 459 34.02 -41.23 -16.66
C LYS A 459 35.07 -40.48 -17.49
N PHE A 460 36.20 -41.12 -17.80
CA PHE A 460 37.27 -40.52 -18.59
C PHE A 460 36.97 -40.61 -20.09
N HIS A 461 36.40 -41.73 -20.57
CA HIS A 461 35.94 -41.86 -21.95
C HIS A 461 34.82 -40.87 -22.29
N SER A 462 33.90 -40.59 -21.35
CA SER A 462 32.85 -39.58 -21.55
C SER A 462 33.39 -38.15 -21.75
N MET A 463 34.70 -37.91 -21.53
CA MET A 463 35.34 -36.63 -21.80
C MET A 463 35.63 -36.40 -23.30
N LEU A 464 35.59 -37.42 -24.15
CA LEU A 464 35.87 -37.33 -25.59
C LEU A 464 34.60 -36.93 -26.39
N ALA A 465 34.12 -35.71 -26.18
CA ALA A 465 32.90 -35.19 -26.80
C ALA A 465 32.99 -35.11 -28.35
N THR A 466 34.17 -34.79 -28.91
CA THR A 466 34.41 -34.78 -30.36
C THR A 466 34.17 -36.14 -31.00
N GLN A 467 34.36 -37.22 -30.24
CA GLN A 467 34.23 -38.59 -30.71
C GLN A 467 32.80 -39.12 -30.61
N PHE A 468 32.17 -39.00 -29.44
CA PHE A 468 30.88 -39.65 -29.19
C PHE A 468 29.68 -38.86 -29.75
N ARG A 469 29.87 -37.57 -30.08
CA ARG A 469 28.89 -36.78 -30.82
C ARG A 469 29.59 -35.87 -31.85
N PRO A 470 30.05 -36.40 -33.00
CA PRO A 470 30.77 -35.60 -34.01
C PRO A 470 29.95 -34.43 -34.59
N LYS A 471 28.61 -34.55 -34.57
CA LYS A 471 27.66 -33.49 -34.96
C LYS A 471 27.15 -32.66 -33.77
N SER A 472 27.72 -32.83 -32.57
CA SER A 472 27.31 -32.03 -31.42
C SER A 472 27.88 -30.62 -31.49
N PRO A 473 27.19 -29.66 -30.85
CA PRO A 473 27.74 -28.33 -30.67
C PRO A 473 29.12 -28.36 -29.99
N ILE A 474 29.34 -29.21 -28.98
CA ILE A 474 30.64 -29.32 -28.28
C ILE A 474 31.77 -29.75 -29.24
N ALA A 475 31.50 -30.70 -30.14
CA ALA A 475 32.48 -31.11 -31.14
C ALA A 475 32.83 -29.96 -32.09
N GLU A 476 31.83 -29.18 -32.50
CA GLU A 476 32.02 -27.99 -33.35
C GLU A 476 32.81 -26.89 -32.63
N ALA A 477 32.59 -26.70 -31.32
CA ALA A 477 33.38 -25.79 -30.50
C ALA A 477 34.86 -26.19 -30.47
N TYR A 478 35.17 -27.48 -30.38
CA TYR A 478 36.54 -27.99 -30.45
C TYR A 478 37.16 -27.89 -31.86
N ARG A 479 36.39 -28.09 -32.94
CA ARG A 479 36.86 -27.81 -34.31
C ARG A 479 37.18 -26.33 -34.50
N THR A 480 36.30 -25.45 -34.03
CA THR A 480 36.51 -24.00 -34.04
C THR A 480 37.79 -23.62 -33.28
N LEU A 481 37.98 -24.20 -32.08
CA LEU A 481 39.21 -24.01 -31.32
C LEU A 481 40.45 -24.50 -32.08
N ALA A 482 40.38 -25.68 -32.71
CA ALA A 482 41.48 -26.23 -33.49
C ALA A 482 41.83 -25.32 -34.68
N THR A 483 40.83 -24.85 -35.43
CA THR A 483 41.01 -23.89 -36.53
C THR A 483 41.63 -22.57 -36.04
N ASN A 484 41.18 -22.02 -34.92
CA ASN A 484 41.73 -20.78 -34.37
C ASN A 484 43.19 -20.94 -33.92
N ILE A 485 43.54 -22.08 -33.30
CA ILE A 485 44.92 -22.39 -32.94
C ILE A 485 45.77 -22.56 -34.21
N ASP A 486 45.26 -23.24 -35.23
CA ASP A 486 45.95 -23.40 -36.52
C ASP A 486 46.22 -22.05 -37.18
N PHE A 487 45.28 -21.10 -37.13
CA PHE A 487 45.50 -19.72 -37.60
C PHE A 487 46.59 -18.98 -36.81
N VAL A 488 46.62 -19.10 -35.49
CA VAL A 488 47.69 -18.49 -34.67
C VAL A 488 49.04 -19.10 -35.03
N ARG A 489 49.08 -20.44 -35.16
CA ARG A 489 50.25 -21.21 -35.52
C ARG A 489 50.82 -20.79 -36.87
N LEU A 490 49.99 -20.72 -37.90
CA LEU A 490 50.41 -20.38 -39.28
C LEU A 490 50.92 -18.94 -39.42
N ARG A 491 50.63 -18.04 -38.47
CA ARG A 491 51.19 -16.68 -38.42
C ARG A 491 52.61 -16.63 -37.85
N MET A 492 53.05 -17.69 -37.18
CA MET A 492 54.36 -17.80 -36.54
C MET A 492 55.16 -18.88 -37.25
N GLU A 493 56.20 -18.47 -37.98
CA GLU A 493 56.99 -19.40 -38.77
C GLU A 493 57.63 -20.48 -37.88
N GLY A 494 57.39 -21.75 -38.24
CA GLY A 494 57.91 -22.90 -37.50
C GLY A 494 57.30 -23.09 -36.11
N ALA A 495 56.18 -22.45 -35.76
CA ALA A 495 55.45 -22.77 -34.54
C ALA A 495 54.65 -24.05 -34.77
N ASN A 496 54.90 -25.12 -34.02
CA ASN A 496 54.09 -26.34 -34.05
C ASN A 496 54.05 -27.08 -32.71
N GLN A 497 54.71 -26.56 -31.67
CA GLN A 497 54.69 -27.13 -30.33
C GLN A 497 54.11 -26.14 -29.33
N PHE A 498 53.09 -26.58 -28.58
CA PHE A 498 52.51 -25.74 -27.54
C PHE A 498 52.06 -26.52 -26.32
N VAL A 499 52.09 -25.81 -25.19
CA VAL A 499 51.63 -26.33 -23.90
C VAL A 499 50.24 -25.82 -23.63
N VAL A 500 49.39 -26.67 -23.06
CA VAL A 500 48.07 -26.26 -22.57
C VAL A 500 48.07 -26.31 -21.05
N THR A 501 47.80 -25.17 -20.41
CA THR A 501 47.74 -25.07 -18.94
C THR A 501 46.53 -24.24 -18.48
N SER A 502 46.43 -23.95 -17.18
CA SER A 502 45.38 -23.14 -16.57
C SER A 502 45.88 -22.58 -15.25
N ALA A 503 45.15 -21.62 -14.68
CA ALA A 503 45.54 -20.98 -13.43
C ALA A 503 45.56 -21.95 -12.24
N THR A 504 44.55 -22.81 -12.14
CA THR A 504 44.24 -23.65 -10.97
C THR A 504 43.80 -25.07 -11.37
N MET A 505 43.55 -25.93 -10.38
CA MET A 505 43.10 -27.31 -10.66
C MET A 505 41.67 -27.36 -11.18
N GLN A 506 41.36 -28.41 -11.95
CA GLN A 506 40.00 -28.76 -12.40
C GLN A 506 39.30 -27.77 -13.35
N GLU A 507 40.04 -27.00 -14.14
CA GLU A 507 39.46 -26.10 -15.15
C GLU A 507 39.14 -26.78 -16.50
N GLY A 508 39.33 -28.10 -16.59
CA GLY A 508 39.04 -28.89 -17.80
C GLY A 508 40.18 -29.03 -18.81
N LYS A 509 41.42 -28.64 -18.46
CA LYS A 509 42.63 -28.76 -19.31
C LYS A 509 42.73 -30.08 -20.09
N SER A 510 42.85 -31.20 -19.40
CA SER A 510 43.10 -32.49 -20.05
C SER A 510 41.95 -32.95 -20.95
N THR A 511 40.71 -32.55 -20.62
CA THR A 511 39.54 -32.74 -21.50
C THR A 511 39.66 -31.89 -22.75
N THR A 512 40.01 -30.61 -22.61
CA THR A 512 40.23 -29.70 -23.74
C THR A 512 41.37 -30.19 -24.64
N ILE A 513 42.48 -30.63 -24.06
CA ILE A 513 43.65 -31.15 -24.77
C ILE A 513 43.30 -32.39 -25.58
N ALA A 514 42.62 -33.37 -24.98
CA ALA A 514 42.28 -34.61 -25.68
C ALA A 514 41.35 -34.36 -26.88
N ASN A 515 40.31 -33.53 -26.71
CA ASN A 515 39.40 -33.19 -27.81
C ASN A 515 40.07 -32.31 -28.87
N LEU A 516 40.95 -31.39 -28.46
CA LEU A 516 41.73 -30.56 -29.38
C LEU A 516 42.68 -31.41 -30.23
N ALA A 517 43.37 -32.39 -29.65
CA ALA A 517 44.26 -33.29 -30.36
C ALA A 517 43.51 -34.12 -31.42
N ILE A 518 42.32 -34.62 -31.07
CA ILE A 518 41.44 -35.32 -32.01
C ILE A 518 40.99 -34.38 -33.13
N ALA A 519 40.57 -33.15 -32.80
CA ALA A 519 40.13 -32.17 -33.78
C ALA A 519 41.26 -31.78 -34.77
N MET A 520 42.49 -31.59 -34.27
CA MET A 520 43.67 -31.32 -35.13
C MET A 520 43.98 -32.51 -36.06
N ALA A 521 43.90 -33.74 -35.56
CA ALA A 521 44.09 -34.94 -36.37
C ALA A 521 42.98 -35.11 -37.43
N GLN A 522 41.72 -34.77 -37.08
CA GLN A 522 40.58 -34.72 -38.02
C GLN A 522 40.75 -33.65 -39.11
N MET A 523 41.44 -32.54 -38.81
CA MET A 523 41.81 -31.51 -39.80
C MET A 523 42.94 -31.97 -40.74
N GLY A 524 43.53 -33.15 -40.51
CA GLY A 524 44.56 -33.74 -41.36
C GLY A 524 46.00 -33.55 -40.85
N HIS A 525 46.21 -32.87 -39.73
CA HIS A 525 47.54 -32.67 -39.14
C HIS A 525 48.06 -33.94 -38.48
N ARG A 526 49.32 -34.29 -38.72
CA ARG A 526 50.04 -35.30 -37.92
C ARG A 526 50.23 -34.73 -36.51
N THR A 527 49.43 -35.22 -35.58
CA THR A 527 49.28 -34.64 -34.24
C THR A 527 49.89 -35.57 -33.20
N LEU A 528 50.85 -35.08 -32.43
CA LEU A 528 51.42 -35.76 -31.26
C LEU A 528 50.87 -35.15 -29.98
N LEU A 529 50.20 -35.96 -29.16
CA LEU A 529 49.75 -35.58 -27.82
C LEU A 529 50.71 -36.14 -26.76
N VAL A 530 51.30 -35.27 -25.94
CA VAL A 530 52.28 -35.64 -24.92
C VAL A 530 51.74 -35.36 -23.51
N GLY A 531 51.72 -36.38 -22.66
CA GLY A 531 51.29 -36.28 -21.27
C GLY A 531 52.36 -35.73 -20.33
N CYS A 532 52.69 -34.44 -20.39
CA CYS A 532 53.73 -33.84 -19.53
C CYS A 532 53.28 -33.51 -18.09
N ASN A 533 52.04 -33.84 -17.70
CA ASN A 533 51.57 -33.74 -16.32
C ASN A 533 51.97 -34.98 -15.49
N LEU A 534 53.23 -35.01 -15.07
CA LEU A 534 53.81 -36.10 -14.27
C LEU A 534 53.26 -36.19 -12.84
N ARG A 535 52.57 -35.14 -12.35
CA ARG A 535 52.01 -35.09 -10.98
C ARG A 535 50.67 -35.81 -10.89
N ARG A 536 49.78 -35.57 -11.85
CA ARG A 536 48.43 -36.15 -11.90
C ARG A 536 48.08 -36.56 -13.33
N PRO A 537 48.72 -37.62 -13.85
CA PRO A 537 48.52 -38.01 -15.23
C PRO A 537 47.13 -38.57 -15.48
N VAL A 538 46.45 -38.05 -16.51
CA VAL A 538 45.09 -38.44 -16.89
C VAL A 538 44.94 -38.82 -18.36
N ILE A 539 45.86 -38.41 -19.24
CA ILE A 539 45.78 -38.69 -20.69
C ILE A 539 45.67 -40.20 -20.97
N TYR A 540 46.50 -41.04 -20.34
CA TYR A 540 46.42 -42.50 -20.52
C TYR A 540 45.05 -43.06 -20.11
N LYS A 541 44.38 -42.48 -19.10
CA LYS A 541 43.03 -42.90 -18.68
C LYS A 541 41.97 -42.45 -19.67
N ILE A 542 42.13 -41.29 -20.29
CA ILE A 542 41.19 -40.74 -21.29
C ILE A 542 41.19 -41.62 -22.55
N PHE A 543 42.36 -42.11 -22.97
CA PHE A 543 42.51 -42.95 -24.16
C PHE A 543 42.56 -44.46 -23.87
N GLY A 544 42.36 -44.88 -22.62
CA GLY A 544 42.38 -46.30 -22.23
C GLY A 544 43.74 -47.00 -22.40
N LEU A 545 44.84 -46.25 -22.43
CA LEU A 545 46.21 -46.73 -22.62
C LEU A 545 46.87 -47.14 -21.29
N GLU A 546 47.99 -47.86 -21.38
CA GLU A 546 48.89 -48.07 -20.24
C GLU A 546 49.71 -46.81 -19.92
N ILE A 547 50.09 -46.64 -18.64
CA ILE A 547 50.72 -45.40 -18.16
C ILE A 547 52.14 -45.20 -18.69
N GLY A 548 52.86 -46.27 -19.05
CA GLY A 548 54.23 -46.18 -19.55
C GLY A 548 54.65 -47.40 -20.38
N PRO A 549 55.83 -47.37 -21.01
CA PRO A 549 56.80 -46.27 -21.01
C PRO A 549 56.29 -44.95 -21.63
N GLY A 550 56.79 -43.80 -21.16
CA GLY A 550 56.32 -42.46 -21.58
C GLY A 550 57.35 -41.34 -21.44
N ILE A 551 56.89 -40.08 -21.37
CA ILE A 551 57.75 -38.87 -21.41
C ILE A 551 58.79 -38.82 -20.29
N ARG A 552 58.48 -39.38 -19.11
CA ARG A 552 59.46 -39.54 -18.03
C ARG A 552 60.66 -40.36 -18.49
N ASP A 553 60.40 -41.53 -19.09
CA ASP A 553 61.43 -42.51 -19.45
C ASP A 553 62.31 -41.97 -20.59
N ILE A 554 61.70 -41.23 -21.53
CA ILE A 554 62.38 -40.48 -22.59
C ILE A 554 63.33 -39.44 -21.99
N SER A 555 62.82 -38.62 -21.07
CA SER A 555 63.57 -37.52 -20.46
C SER A 555 64.73 -38.01 -19.57
N LEU A 556 64.62 -39.22 -19.03
CA LEU A 556 65.71 -39.89 -18.30
C LEU A 556 66.68 -40.64 -19.23
N GLY A 557 66.42 -40.68 -20.55
CA GLY A 557 67.25 -41.37 -21.53
C GLY A 557 67.19 -42.90 -21.43
N MET A 558 66.15 -43.46 -20.80
CA MET A 558 65.98 -44.90 -20.63
C MET A 558 65.56 -45.60 -21.92
N ILE A 559 64.86 -44.87 -22.80
CA ILE A 559 64.32 -45.36 -24.07
C ILE A 559 64.39 -44.25 -25.12
N HIS A 560 64.35 -44.63 -26.40
CA HIS A 560 64.18 -43.67 -27.48
C HIS A 560 62.71 -43.23 -27.60
N TRP A 561 62.43 -41.96 -27.89
CA TRP A 561 61.05 -41.42 -27.85
C TRP A 561 60.08 -42.08 -28.84
N ARG A 562 60.57 -42.49 -30.03
CA ARG A 562 59.80 -43.24 -31.02
C ARG A 562 59.26 -44.58 -30.48
N GLU A 563 59.89 -45.19 -29.48
CA GLU A 563 59.42 -46.44 -28.84
C GLU A 563 58.26 -46.20 -27.86
N ALA A 564 58.14 -44.99 -27.33
CA ALA A 564 57.08 -44.60 -26.41
C ALA A 564 55.81 -44.10 -27.14
N VAL A 565 55.87 -43.92 -28.45
CA VAL A 565 54.72 -43.49 -29.25
C VAL A 565 53.66 -44.58 -29.25
N ARG A 566 52.41 -44.20 -29.00
CA ARG A 566 51.23 -45.05 -29.08
C ARG A 566 50.36 -44.57 -30.23
N SER A 567 49.99 -45.51 -31.08
CA SER A 567 49.17 -45.32 -32.27
C SER A 567 47.71 -45.66 -31.99
N ILE A 568 46.85 -45.48 -32.99
CA ILE A 568 45.45 -45.92 -32.92
C ILE A 568 45.31 -47.43 -32.60
N ASN A 569 46.25 -48.27 -33.06
CA ASN A 569 46.20 -49.71 -32.79
C ASN A 569 46.34 -49.99 -31.29
N ASP A 570 47.20 -49.26 -30.60
CA ASP A 570 47.39 -49.38 -29.15
C ASP A 570 46.15 -48.90 -28.38
N ILE A 571 45.46 -47.87 -28.89
CA ILE A 571 44.19 -47.38 -28.33
C ILE A 571 43.09 -48.43 -28.51
N ALA A 572 43.03 -49.05 -29.69
CA ALA A 572 42.05 -50.07 -30.04
C ALA A 572 42.25 -51.39 -29.26
N LEU A 573 43.50 -51.76 -29.00
CA LEU A 573 43.86 -52.90 -28.15
C LEU A 573 43.77 -52.57 -26.64
N GLY A 574 43.63 -51.29 -26.30
CA GLY A 574 43.56 -50.81 -24.93
C GLY A 574 42.22 -51.07 -24.24
N LYS A 575 41.99 -50.37 -23.13
CA LYS A 575 40.76 -50.49 -22.32
C LYS A 575 39.61 -49.62 -22.85
N MET A 576 39.81 -48.95 -23.98
CA MET A 576 38.76 -48.15 -24.63
C MET A 576 37.91 -49.08 -25.50
N SER A 577 36.59 -49.06 -25.30
CA SER A 577 35.69 -49.78 -26.20
C SER A 577 35.60 -48.99 -27.52
N VAL A 578 36.40 -49.39 -28.50
CA VAL A 578 36.45 -48.78 -29.82
C VAL A 578 35.40 -49.47 -30.70
N THR A 579 34.45 -48.71 -31.26
CA THR A 579 33.47 -49.22 -32.23
C THR A 579 34.11 -49.43 -33.61
N GLU A 580 33.62 -50.34 -34.45
CA GLU A 580 34.16 -50.56 -35.80
C GLU A 580 34.20 -49.28 -36.67
N ASP A 581 33.27 -48.35 -36.43
CA ASP A 581 33.23 -47.04 -37.10
C ASP A 581 34.47 -46.17 -36.81
N LEU A 582 35.11 -46.35 -35.65
CA LEU A 582 36.30 -45.60 -35.23
C LEU A 582 37.56 -45.98 -36.01
N LEU A 583 37.68 -47.26 -36.36
CA LEU A 583 38.82 -47.77 -37.15
C LEU A 583 38.70 -47.39 -38.64
N ARG A 584 37.48 -47.07 -39.09
CA ARG A 584 37.20 -46.61 -40.46
C ARG A 584 37.45 -45.11 -40.65
N ASP A 585 37.33 -44.32 -39.59
CA ASP A 585 37.55 -42.88 -39.64
C ASP A 585 39.06 -42.57 -39.63
N GLY A 586 39.62 -42.31 -40.82
CA GLY A 586 41.06 -42.11 -41.04
C GLY A 586 41.69 -40.97 -40.23
N ALA A 587 40.90 -40.13 -39.56
CA ALA A 587 41.36 -39.09 -38.67
C ALA A 587 42.26 -39.60 -37.52
N TRP A 588 41.95 -40.77 -36.95
CA TRP A 588 42.72 -41.33 -35.84
C TRP A 588 44.08 -41.89 -36.26
N SER A 589 44.28 -42.17 -37.55
CA SER A 589 45.57 -42.60 -38.08
C SER A 589 46.66 -41.54 -37.98
N ARG A 590 46.27 -40.28 -37.79
CA ARG A 590 47.18 -39.12 -37.67
C ARG A 590 47.39 -38.65 -36.24
N LEU A 591 46.77 -39.31 -35.26
CA LEU A 591 46.95 -39.02 -33.84
C LEU A 591 47.94 -40.02 -33.22
N SER A 592 49.02 -39.49 -32.66
CA SER A 592 50.01 -40.23 -31.89
C SER A 592 50.01 -39.73 -30.45
N ILE A 593 50.22 -40.63 -29.48
CA ILE A 593 50.16 -40.29 -28.05
C ILE A 593 51.43 -40.79 -27.35
N ILE A 594 52.06 -39.92 -26.58
CA ILE A 594 53.08 -40.28 -25.59
C ILE A 594 52.48 -40.04 -24.21
N THR A 595 52.39 -41.10 -23.41
CA THR A 595 51.88 -41.01 -22.04
C THR A 595 52.93 -40.40 -21.11
N CYS A 596 52.58 -40.18 -19.84
CA CYS A 596 53.49 -39.59 -18.86
C CYS A 596 54.65 -40.52 -18.44
N GLY A 597 54.50 -41.84 -18.53
CA GLY A 597 55.35 -42.78 -17.82
C GLY A 597 54.95 -42.89 -16.34
N ALA A 598 55.66 -43.72 -15.56
CA ALA A 598 55.30 -43.88 -14.15
C ALA A 598 55.47 -42.55 -13.36
N ILE A 599 54.62 -42.34 -12.35
CA ILE A 599 54.56 -41.09 -11.58
C ILE A 599 55.95 -40.76 -10.98
N TYR A 600 56.35 -39.49 -11.02
CA TYR A 600 57.66 -39.04 -10.57
C TYR A 600 57.55 -37.92 -9.52
N HIS A 601 58.42 -37.94 -8.51
CA HIS A 601 58.35 -37.02 -7.36
C HIS A 601 58.87 -35.61 -7.67
N ASN A 602 59.87 -35.48 -8.56
CA ASN A 602 60.45 -34.18 -8.96
C ASN A 602 60.26 -33.88 -10.47
N PRO A 603 59.03 -33.63 -10.96
CA PRO A 603 58.75 -33.40 -12.37
C PRO A 603 59.60 -32.31 -13.04
N SER A 604 59.84 -31.20 -12.34
CA SER A 604 60.49 -30.02 -12.89
C SER A 604 61.95 -30.29 -13.33
N GLU A 605 62.65 -31.22 -12.66
CA GLU A 605 64.00 -31.66 -13.03
C GLU A 605 63.99 -32.42 -14.35
N ILE A 606 63.03 -33.34 -14.50
CA ILE A 606 62.88 -34.18 -15.70
C ILE A 606 62.58 -33.32 -16.94
N LEU A 607 61.68 -32.35 -16.81
CA LEU A 607 61.29 -31.44 -17.90
C LEU A 607 62.45 -30.50 -18.32
N SER A 608 63.49 -30.38 -17.50
CA SER A 608 64.65 -29.52 -17.77
C SER A 608 65.85 -30.26 -18.36
N THR A 609 65.77 -31.59 -18.51
CA THR A 609 66.88 -32.42 -19.00
C THR A 609 67.26 -32.11 -20.46
N PRO A 610 68.52 -32.36 -20.88
CA PRO A 610 68.93 -32.25 -22.28
C PRO A 610 68.15 -33.21 -23.20
N LYS A 611 67.79 -34.40 -22.69
CA LYS A 611 67.00 -35.38 -23.43
C LYS A 611 65.57 -34.89 -23.73
N MET A 612 64.98 -34.11 -22.82
CA MET A 612 63.71 -33.44 -23.11
C MET A 612 63.87 -32.42 -24.27
N VAL A 613 64.96 -31.63 -24.27
CA VAL A 613 65.22 -30.66 -25.35
C VAL A 613 65.44 -31.36 -26.70
N GLU A 614 66.17 -32.48 -26.69
CA GLU A 614 66.36 -33.33 -27.87
C GLU A 614 65.02 -33.88 -28.40
N PHE A 615 64.16 -34.40 -27.52
CA PHE A 615 62.82 -34.84 -27.87
C PHE A 615 61.96 -33.72 -28.47
N LEU A 616 61.97 -32.53 -27.85
CA LEU A 616 61.24 -31.38 -28.37
C LEU A 616 61.71 -31.04 -29.79
N ARG A 617 63.02 -30.97 -30.04
CA ARG A 617 63.55 -30.71 -31.38
C ARG A 617 63.14 -31.78 -32.39
N GLU A 618 63.34 -33.06 -32.08
CA GLU A 618 63.03 -34.15 -33.02
C GLU A 618 61.54 -34.31 -33.32
N SER A 619 60.69 -34.20 -32.30
CA SER A 619 59.24 -34.27 -32.50
C SER A 619 58.69 -33.09 -33.29
N LYS A 620 59.39 -31.94 -33.28
CA LYS A 620 59.08 -30.75 -34.07
C LYS A 620 59.18 -31.01 -35.57
N ASP A 621 60.15 -31.80 -35.99
CA ASP A 621 60.41 -32.08 -37.40
C ASP A 621 59.48 -33.17 -37.95
N GLU A 622 58.99 -34.08 -37.09
CA GLU A 622 58.15 -35.21 -37.52
C GLU A 622 56.65 -34.96 -37.49
N TYR A 623 56.18 -34.05 -36.63
CA TYR A 623 54.75 -33.79 -36.44
C TYR A 623 54.37 -32.37 -36.81
N ASP A 624 53.22 -32.23 -37.46
CA ASP A 624 52.67 -30.93 -37.84
C ASP A 624 52.15 -30.18 -36.60
N VAL A 625 51.78 -30.92 -35.54
CA VAL A 625 51.34 -30.39 -34.25
C VAL A 625 51.83 -31.27 -33.09
N VAL A 626 52.44 -30.65 -32.08
CA VAL A 626 52.76 -31.29 -30.80
C VAL A 626 52.05 -30.56 -29.67
N ILE A 627 51.10 -31.23 -29.00
CA ILE A 627 50.30 -30.69 -27.89
C ILE A 627 50.76 -31.31 -26.59
N MET A 628 51.09 -30.48 -25.60
CA MET A 628 51.63 -30.95 -24.32
C MET A 628 50.70 -30.62 -23.15
N ASP A 629 50.28 -31.65 -22.40
CA ASP A 629 49.52 -31.48 -21.16
C ASP A 629 50.41 -31.03 -20.01
N SER A 630 49.93 -30.12 -19.16
CA SER A 630 50.71 -29.56 -18.06
C SER A 630 49.86 -29.33 -16.80
N PRO A 631 50.44 -29.45 -15.59
CA PRO A 631 49.74 -29.06 -14.38
C PRO A 631 49.43 -27.54 -14.36
N PRO A 632 48.52 -27.08 -13.47
CA PRO A 632 48.21 -25.66 -13.38
C PRO A 632 49.43 -24.81 -12.98
N VAL A 633 49.50 -23.58 -13.48
CA VAL A 633 50.70 -22.73 -13.36
C VAL A 633 50.85 -22.04 -11.99
N LEU A 634 49.77 -21.71 -11.29
CA LEU A 634 49.89 -21.07 -9.98
C LEU A 634 50.44 -21.99 -8.87
N PRO A 635 50.06 -23.28 -8.77
CA PRO A 635 50.60 -24.15 -7.72
C PRO A 635 52.00 -24.69 -8.03
N VAL A 636 52.42 -24.79 -9.29
CA VAL A 636 53.70 -25.43 -9.69
C VAL A 636 54.29 -24.80 -10.96
N THR A 637 55.61 -24.88 -11.11
CA THR A 637 56.36 -24.22 -12.19
C THR A 637 56.49 -25.03 -13.49
N ASP A 638 56.03 -26.27 -13.52
CA ASP A 638 56.21 -27.20 -14.64
C ASP A 638 55.70 -26.62 -15.99
N ALA A 639 54.57 -25.92 -15.96
CA ALA A 639 53.99 -25.23 -17.14
C ALA A 639 54.86 -24.07 -17.63
N ALA A 640 55.48 -23.33 -16.72
CA ALA A 640 56.38 -22.22 -17.03
C ALA A 640 57.69 -22.74 -17.65
N ILE A 641 58.24 -23.85 -17.12
CA ILE A 641 59.45 -24.49 -17.65
C ILE A 641 59.22 -25.03 -19.07
N MET A 642 58.10 -25.70 -19.31
CA MET A 642 57.77 -26.20 -20.65
C MET A 642 57.45 -25.03 -21.59
N GLY A 643 56.71 -24.04 -21.10
CA GLY A 643 56.35 -22.85 -21.87
C GLY A 643 57.51 -22.05 -22.43
N SER A 644 58.66 -22.02 -21.74
CA SER A 644 59.88 -21.37 -22.22
C SER A 644 60.69 -22.22 -23.22
N LYS A 645 60.32 -23.50 -23.43
CA LYS A 645 60.96 -24.44 -24.34
C LYS A 645 60.10 -24.78 -25.57
N THR A 646 58.86 -24.30 -25.62
CA THR A 646 57.90 -24.52 -26.71
C THR A 646 57.52 -23.22 -27.41
N ASP A 647 56.87 -23.29 -28.56
CA ASP A 647 56.52 -22.11 -29.38
C ASP A 647 55.37 -21.28 -28.77
N GLY A 648 54.57 -21.88 -27.88
CA GLY A 648 53.61 -21.09 -27.12
C GLY A 648 52.74 -21.86 -26.14
N LEU A 649 51.78 -21.12 -25.59
CA LEU A 649 50.93 -21.55 -24.48
C LEU A 649 49.47 -21.17 -24.69
N VAL A 650 48.59 -22.13 -24.39
CA VAL A 650 47.15 -21.92 -24.35
C VAL A 650 46.66 -22.05 -22.92
N LEU A 651 45.97 -21.02 -22.43
CA LEU A 651 45.39 -20.99 -21.09
C LEU A 651 43.93 -21.44 -21.14
N VAL A 652 43.57 -22.51 -20.43
CA VAL A 652 42.16 -22.88 -20.21
C VAL A 652 41.65 -22.14 -18.98
N TYR A 653 40.47 -21.54 -19.05
CA TYR A 653 39.84 -20.82 -17.94
C TYR A 653 38.40 -21.28 -17.76
N GLN A 654 38.04 -21.73 -16.55
CA GLN A 654 36.68 -22.14 -16.25
C GLN A 654 35.81 -20.95 -15.79
N VAL A 655 34.87 -20.56 -16.65
CA VAL A 655 34.00 -19.39 -16.45
C VAL A 655 33.05 -19.63 -15.26
N GLY A 656 32.89 -18.60 -14.42
CA GLY A 656 32.00 -18.64 -13.25
C GLY A 656 32.50 -19.46 -12.05
N LYS A 657 33.63 -20.16 -12.16
CA LYS A 657 34.25 -20.91 -11.05
C LYS A 657 35.55 -20.31 -10.56
N ILE A 658 36.41 -19.86 -11.48
CA ILE A 658 37.74 -19.32 -11.14
C ILE A 658 37.68 -17.79 -11.15
N ALA A 659 38.30 -17.15 -10.16
CA ALA A 659 38.33 -15.68 -10.09
C ALA A 659 39.25 -15.10 -11.16
N ARG A 660 38.84 -13.98 -11.79
CA ARG A 660 39.61 -13.29 -12.83
C ARG A 660 41.05 -12.95 -12.43
N GLY A 661 41.26 -12.60 -11.16
CA GLY A 661 42.59 -12.28 -10.62
C GLY A 661 43.55 -13.48 -10.59
N ALA A 662 43.04 -14.71 -10.52
CA ALA A 662 43.86 -15.91 -10.64
C ALA A 662 44.34 -16.10 -12.10
N LEU A 663 43.47 -15.86 -13.07
CA LEU A 663 43.79 -15.92 -14.50
C LEU A 663 44.85 -14.87 -14.89
N ARG A 664 44.69 -13.63 -14.42
CA ARG A 664 45.70 -12.56 -14.65
C ARG A 664 47.05 -12.90 -14.04
N ARG A 665 47.09 -13.40 -12.80
CA ARG A 665 48.35 -13.85 -12.16
C ARG A 665 48.99 -15.01 -12.91
N ALA A 666 48.19 -15.94 -13.42
CA ALA A 666 48.68 -17.06 -14.23
C ALA A 666 49.35 -16.57 -15.51
N LYS A 667 48.72 -15.65 -16.25
CA LYS A 667 49.30 -15.01 -17.44
C LYS A 667 50.60 -14.29 -17.09
N GLN A 668 50.61 -13.44 -16.06
CA GLN A 668 51.80 -12.71 -15.62
C GLN A 668 52.96 -13.63 -15.23
N HIS A 669 52.68 -14.77 -14.60
CA HIS A 669 53.72 -15.74 -14.24
C HIS A 669 54.34 -16.43 -15.46
N LEU A 670 53.55 -16.70 -16.49
CA LEU A 670 54.03 -17.26 -17.76
C LEU A 670 54.84 -16.22 -18.56
N GLU A 671 54.36 -14.99 -18.64
CA GLU A 671 55.08 -13.90 -19.32
C GLU A 671 56.42 -13.58 -18.63
N ALA A 672 56.50 -13.70 -17.31
CA ALA A 672 57.74 -13.49 -16.55
C ALA A 672 58.87 -14.48 -16.90
N VAL A 673 58.55 -15.64 -17.48
CA VAL A 673 59.53 -16.63 -17.97
C VAL A 673 59.69 -16.59 -19.49
N ASN A 674 59.22 -15.52 -20.14
CA ASN A 674 59.20 -15.34 -21.60
C ASN A 674 58.39 -16.41 -22.35
N ALA A 675 57.40 -17.02 -21.72
CA ALA A 675 56.50 -17.93 -22.42
C ALA A 675 55.43 -17.15 -23.19
N GLN A 676 55.25 -17.46 -24.48
CA GLN A 676 54.30 -16.76 -25.33
C GLN A 676 52.89 -17.33 -25.17
N VAL A 677 51.98 -16.56 -24.56
CA VAL A 677 50.57 -16.96 -24.41
C VAL A 677 49.82 -16.65 -25.69
N TRP A 678 49.48 -17.69 -26.46
CA TRP A 678 48.72 -17.60 -27.71
C TRP A 678 47.27 -17.18 -27.52
N GLY A 679 46.67 -17.52 -26.37
CA GLY A 679 45.30 -17.15 -26.09
C GLY A 679 44.67 -17.91 -24.93
N VAL A 680 43.39 -17.61 -24.68
CA VAL A 680 42.59 -18.22 -23.61
C VAL A 680 41.43 -19.03 -24.19
N VAL A 681 41.18 -20.22 -23.64
CA VAL A 681 40.02 -21.05 -23.93
C VAL A 681 39.05 -20.94 -22.77
N LEU A 682 37.84 -20.43 -23.04
CA LEU A 682 36.78 -20.35 -22.04
C LEU A 682 36.10 -21.71 -21.96
N ASN A 683 36.29 -22.43 -20.87
CA ASN A 683 35.70 -23.73 -20.65
C ASN A 683 34.48 -23.65 -19.71
N ASP A 684 33.58 -24.62 -19.87
CA ASP A 684 32.37 -24.79 -19.06
C ASP A 684 31.37 -23.62 -19.16
N PHE A 685 31.28 -23.02 -20.35
CA PHE A 685 30.50 -21.81 -20.58
C PHE A 685 28.99 -22.10 -20.61
N LYS A 686 28.20 -21.48 -19.72
CA LYS A 686 26.75 -21.72 -19.61
C LYS A 686 25.94 -20.71 -20.41
N ALA A 687 24.89 -21.16 -21.11
CA ALA A 687 23.99 -20.30 -21.89
C ALA A 687 23.25 -19.23 -21.05
N GLU A 688 23.09 -19.44 -19.74
CA GLU A 688 22.51 -18.44 -18.84
C GLU A 688 23.41 -17.18 -18.72
N ILE A 689 24.69 -17.30 -19.05
CA ILE A 689 25.69 -16.22 -19.08
C ILE A 689 25.68 -15.50 -20.45
N SER A 690 25.05 -16.07 -21.48
CA SER A 690 25.15 -15.64 -22.88
C SER A 690 24.10 -14.61 -23.34
N GLY A 691 23.14 -14.23 -22.50
CA GLY A 691 22.04 -13.33 -22.89
C GLY A 691 22.40 -11.85 -22.97
N PHE A 692 23.66 -11.47 -22.83
CA PHE A 692 24.03 -10.11 -22.40
C PHE A 692 24.96 -9.32 -23.33
N SER A 693 25.46 -9.91 -24.43
CA SER A 693 26.11 -9.18 -25.53
C SER A 693 25.67 -9.78 -26.87
N PRO A 694 25.49 -8.98 -27.95
CA PRO A 694 25.04 -9.47 -29.26
C PRO A 694 25.86 -10.67 -29.77
N ASP A 695 27.17 -10.64 -29.52
CA ASP A 695 28.10 -11.69 -29.99
C ASP A 695 27.99 -12.98 -29.17
N THR A 696 27.73 -12.88 -27.86
CA THR A 696 27.50 -14.06 -27.00
C THR A 696 26.09 -14.61 -27.15
N ALA A 697 25.10 -13.79 -27.50
CA ALA A 697 23.75 -14.23 -27.81
C ALA A 697 23.71 -15.14 -29.04
N TYR A 698 24.59 -14.91 -30.02
CA TYR A 698 24.75 -15.81 -31.18
C TYR A 698 25.21 -17.21 -30.75
N TYR A 699 26.27 -17.31 -29.93
CA TYR A 699 26.72 -18.58 -29.37
C TYR A 699 25.66 -19.23 -28.47
N GLY A 700 24.98 -18.46 -27.62
CA GLY A 700 23.88 -18.93 -26.79
C GLY A 700 22.69 -19.49 -27.58
N LYS A 701 22.36 -18.90 -28.74
CA LYS A 701 21.24 -19.30 -29.59
C LYS A 701 21.60 -20.51 -30.45
N TYR A 702 22.83 -20.57 -30.97
CA TYR A 702 23.35 -21.68 -31.77
C TYR A 702 23.55 -22.95 -30.92
N TYR A 703 23.99 -22.80 -29.66
CA TYR A 703 24.26 -23.93 -28.75
C TYR A 703 23.11 -24.22 -27.77
N GLY A 704 22.27 -23.23 -27.43
CA GLY A 704 21.16 -23.38 -26.47
C GLY A 704 19.91 -24.07 -27.03
N GLN A 705 19.80 -24.20 -28.36
CA GLN A 705 18.71 -24.97 -28.98
C GLN A 705 18.82 -26.47 -28.65
N SER A 706 20.05 -26.99 -28.57
CA SER A 706 20.35 -28.37 -28.12
C SER A 706 20.05 -28.58 -26.64
N GLU A 707 20.29 -27.58 -25.78
CA GLU A 707 20.07 -27.70 -24.33
C GLU A 707 18.58 -27.72 -23.97
N LYS A 708 17.74 -27.00 -24.73
CA LYS A 708 16.27 -27.06 -24.61
C LYS A 708 15.73 -28.43 -25.02
N GLU A 709 16.23 -29.03 -26.11
CA GLU A 709 15.82 -30.37 -26.53
C GLU A 709 16.21 -31.45 -25.50
N ASP A 710 17.43 -31.37 -24.96
CA ASP A 710 17.89 -32.31 -23.93
C ASP A 710 17.10 -32.12 -22.60
N ARG A 711 16.79 -30.88 -22.18
CA ARG A 711 15.90 -30.61 -21.02
C ARG A 711 14.46 -31.09 -21.23
N LEU A 712 13.88 -30.86 -22.42
CA LEU A 712 12.54 -31.33 -22.76
C LEU A 712 12.46 -32.86 -22.76
N SER A 713 13.53 -33.55 -23.20
CA SER A 713 13.63 -35.01 -23.14
C SER A 713 13.75 -35.54 -21.71
N LYS A 714 14.50 -34.86 -20.82
CA LYS A 714 14.58 -35.16 -19.38
C LYS A 714 13.22 -34.96 -18.71
N ILE A 715 12.52 -33.86 -18.97
CA ILE A 715 11.18 -33.61 -18.41
C ILE A 715 10.19 -34.68 -18.88
N LYS A 716 10.17 -35.04 -20.18
CA LYS A 716 9.30 -36.13 -20.68
C LYS A 716 9.60 -37.47 -20.01
N ARG A 717 10.86 -37.80 -19.72
CA ARG A 717 11.26 -39.05 -19.01
C ARG A 717 10.96 -39.03 -17.51
N THR A 718 11.08 -37.89 -16.85
CA THR A 718 10.76 -37.77 -15.42
C THR A 718 9.24 -37.79 -15.23
N VAL A 719 8.50 -37.12 -16.11
CA VAL A 719 7.03 -37.15 -16.11
C VAL A 719 6.50 -38.55 -16.45
N SER A 720 7.21 -39.36 -17.25
CA SER A 720 6.82 -40.76 -17.50
C SER A 720 7.17 -41.72 -16.36
N LYS A 721 8.03 -41.33 -15.40
CA LYS A 721 8.42 -42.16 -14.24
C LYS A 721 7.69 -41.81 -12.94
N VAL A 722 7.05 -40.65 -12.86
CA VAL A 722 6.25 -40.26 -11.70
C VAL A 722 4.80 -40.63 -11.97
N SER A 723 4.33 -41.70 -11.33
CA SER A 723 2.90 -42.02 -11.29
C SER A 723 2.13 -40.82 -10.71
N PHE A 724 1.20 -40.31 -11.51
CA PHE A 724 0.34 -39.14 -11.25
C PHE A 724 -0.49 -39.27 -9.95
N ALA A 725 -0.56 -40.46 -9.36
CA ALA A 725 -1.30 -40.74 -8.12
C ALA A 725 -0.60 -40.25 -6.83
N SER A 726 0.71 -39.99 -6.85
CA SER A 726 1.49 -39.78 -5.61
C SER A 726 1.46 -38.34 -5.07
N VAL A 727 1.25 -37.35 -5.94
CA VAL A 727 1.40 -35.92 -5.61
C VAL A 727 0.07 -35.31 -5.13
N PHE A 728 -1.07 -35.85 -5.55
CA PHE A 728 -2.39 -35.35 -5.14
C PHE A 728 -2.79 -35.79 -3.71
N GLY A 729 -2.24 -36.91 -3.21
CA GLY A 729 -2.51 -37.39 -1.84
C GLY A 729 -1.94 -36.50 -0.73
N TRP A 730 -0.81 -35.83 -0.98
CA TRP A 730 -0.17 -34.95 0.02
C TRP A 730 -0.86 -33.59 0.17
N ILE A 731 -1.46 -33.07 -0.90
CA ILE A 731 -2.16 -31.77 -0.88
C ILE A 731 -3.52 -31.89 -0.16
N ILE A 732 -4.16 -33.05 -0.22
CA ILE A 732 -5.42 -33.33 0.50
C ILE A 732 -5.16 -33.67 1.99
N ALA A 733 -4.03 -34.30 2.32
CA ALA A 733 -3.67 -34.62 3.70
C ALA A 733 -3.21 -33.40 4.53
N GLY A 734 -2.60 -32.39 3.90
CA GLY A 734 -2.12 -31.17 4.56
C GLY A 734 -3.22 -30.21 5.02
N PHE A 735 -4.43 -30.29 4.46
CA PHE A 735 -5.56 -29.41 4.81
C PHE A 735 -6.43 -29.93 5.95
N ARG A 736 -6.20 -31.16 6.46
CA ARG A 736 -7.03 -31.76 7.52
C ARG A 736 -6.51 -31.58 8.94
N ASN A 737 -5.40 -30.84 9.15
CA ASN A 737 -4.68 -30.81 10.44
C ASN A 737 -4.51 -29.43 11.10
N VAL A 738 -5.32 -28.42 10.74
CA VAL A 738 -5.30 -27.08 11.40
C VAL A 738 -6.69 -26.60 11.88
N GLY A 739 -7.69 -27.48 11.91
CA GLY A 739 -9.03 -27.15 12.44
C GLY A 739 -9.35 -27.92 13.71
N GLY A 740 -8.85 -27.48 14.88
CA GLY A 740 -9.10 -28.22 16.12
C GLY A 740 -8.70 -27.52 17.41
N ILE A 741 -9.18 -26.29 17.67
CA ILE A 741 -9.26 -25.74 19.04
C ILE A 741 -10.54 -24.90 19.15
N PHE A 742 -11.27 -25.11 20.25
CA PHE A 742 -12.57 -24.56 20.68
C PHE A 742 -13.83 -25.36 20.32
N HIS A 743 -14.04 -26.43 21.08
CA HIS A 743 -15.37 -26.94 21.45
C HIS A 743 -15.73 -26.45 22.86
N SER A 744 -16.88 -25.80 23.01
CA SER A 744 -17.55 -25.65 24.31
C SER A 744 -19.04 -25.31 24.14
N LYS A 745 -19.86 -26.37 24.26
CA LYS A 745 -21.25 -26.43 24.76
C LYS A 745 -22.26 -25.36 24.31
N ARG A 746 -23.33 -25.80 23.61
CA ARG A 746 -24.71 -25.89 24.19
C ARG A 746 -25.72 -26.57 23.23
N LYS A 747 -26.33 -27.61 23.79
CA LYS A 747 -27.71 -28.15 23.69
C LYS A 747 -28.52 -28.09 22.38
N LYS A 748 -28.92 -29.31 21.99
CA LYS A 748 -30.06 -29.73 21.17
C LYS A 748 -31.36 -28.95 21.40
N THR A 749 -32.04 -28.65 20.29
CA THR A 749 -33.50 -28.69 20.13
C THR A 749 -33.81 -28.92 18.66
N GLU A 750 -34.37 -30.09 18.32
CA GLU A 750 -35.15 -30.30 17.07
C GLU A 750 -36.52 -29.64 17.23
N PRO A 751 -37.18 -29.27 16.11
CA PRO A 751 -38.45 -29.91 15.83
C PRO A 751 -38.67 -30.31 14.35
N PRO A 752 -39.75 -31.09 14.07
CA PRO A 752 -39.89 -32.02 12.95
C PRO A 752 -40.91 -31.55 11.88
N TRP A 753 -41.26 -32.49 10.97
CA TRP A 753 -42.40 -32.56 10.02
C TRP A 753 -42.38 -31.60 8.81
N ALA A 754 -42.82 -31.94 7.60
CA ALA A 754 -43.16 -33.18 6.92
C ALA A 754 -43.26 -32.87 5.40
N GLU A 755 -42.93 -33.88 4.59
CA GLU A 755 -43.64 -34.34 3.38
C GLU A 755 -44.38 -33.31 2.50
N THR A 756 -43.99 -33.23 1.22
CA THR A 756 -44.86 -33.70 0.13
C THR A 756 -44.06 -33.95 -1.14
N GLU A 757 -44.29 -35.11 -1.74
CA GLU A 757 -43.70 -35.62 -2.98
C GLU A 757 -44.83 -35.72 -4.03
N MET A 758 -44.47 -35.49 -5.30
CA MET A 758 -45.08 -35.92 -6.57
C MET A 758 -46.30 -35.19 -7.18
N GLU A 759 -46.07 -34.66 -8.39
CA GLU A 759 -46.69 -34.96 -9.71
C GLU A 759 -45.79 -34.27 -10.77
N GLY A 760 -45.09 -34.94 -11.70
CA GLY A 760 -45.57 -35.63 -12.91
C GLY A 760 -45.54 -34.67 -14.12
N GLU A 761 -44.42 -34.52 -14.86
CA GLU A 761 -44.11 -35.10 -16.19
C GLU A 761 -44.47 -34.18 -17.41
N GLU A 762 -43.73 -34.38 -18.53
CA GLU A 762 -43.75 -33.71 -19.86
C GLU A 762 -42.99 -32.35 -19.98
N LEU A 763 -42.05 -32.08 -20.91
CA LEU A 763 -41.51 -32.67 -22.16
C LEU A 763 -40.02 -32.23 -22.28
N ILE A 764 -39.05 -33.13 -22.45
CA ILE A 764 -38.38 -33.56 -23.71
C ILE A 764 -37.73 -32.42 -24.52
N GLU A 765 -36.38 -32.47 -24.56
CA GLU A 765 -35.44 -32.34 -25.70
C GLU A 765 -35.65 -31.18 -26.71
N GLU A 766 -34.65 -30.48 -27.25
CA GLU A 766 -33.33 -30.94 -27.65
C GLU A 766 -32.46 -29.75 -28.11
N THR A 767 -31.15 -29.94 -27.99
CA THR A 767 -30.07 -29.46 -28.88
C THR A 767 -29.68 -27.97 -28.97
N SER A 768 -28.48 -27.74 -28.41
CA SER A 768 -27.42 -26.96 -29.03
C SER A 768 -26.96 -27.57 -30.37
N LYS A 769 -26.62 -26.74 -31.38
CA LYS A 769 -25.34 -26.77 -32.13
C LYS A 769 -25.35 -25.83 -33.36
N TYR A 770 -24.12 -25.53 -33.82
CA TYR A 770 -23.67 -24.83 -35.04
C TYR A 770 -23.52 -23.30 -34.89
N SER A 771 -22.32 -22.73 -34.74
CA SER A 771 -21.09 -22.76 -35.57
C SER A 771 -21.24 -22.08 -36.94
N ALA A 772 -20.80 -20.82 -36.97
CA ALA A 772 -19.94 -20.16 -37.95
C ALA A 772 -20.07 -20.46 -39.46
N GLY A 773 -20.19 -19.36 -40.23
CA GLY A 773 -19.30 -19.10 -41.37
C GLY A 773 -19.95 -18.79 -42.73
N GLU A 774 -19.40 -17.76 -43.40
CA GLU A 774 -19.46 -17.42 -44.85
C GLU A 774 -20.72 -16.71 -45.36
N GLU A 775 -20.73 -15.73 -46.28
CA GLU A 775 -19.76 -14.99 -47.13
C GLU A 775 -20.57 -13.80 -47.73
N VAL A 776 -20.10 -12.54 -47.72
CA VAL A 776 -19.48 -11.76 -48.82
C VAL A 776 -20.43 -11.04 -49.81
N ASP A 777 -20.07 -9.76 -50.01
CA ASP A 777 -20.23 -8.84 -51.16
C ASP A 777 -21.42 -7.87 -51.35
N SER A 778 -21.06 -6.59 -51.14
CA SER A 778 -21.21 -5.40 -52.00
C SER A 778 -22.58 -5.05 -52.60
N PHE A 779 -23.05 -3.83 -52.35
CA PHE A 779 -23.44 -2.90 -53.43
C PHE A 779 -23.52 -1.45 -52.92
N ASP A 780 -23.29 -0.55 -53.87
CA ASP A 780 -22.82 0.82 -53.80
C ASP A 780 -23.96 1.86 -53.92
N LYS A 781 -23.62 3.12 -53.59
CA LYS A 781 -24.19 4.41 -54.05
C LYS A 781 -25.43 5.09 -53.41
N ASN A 782 -25.10 6.27 -52.86
CA ASN A 782 -25.62 7.64 -53.12
C ASN A 782 -27.11 7.96 -52.91
N ILE A 783 -27.37 9.06 -52.17
CA ILE A 783 -28.02 10.29 -52.68
C ILE A 783 -27.81 11.46 -51.69
N ASP A 784 -27.24 12.53 -52.26
CA ASP A 784 -27.32 13.99 -52.08
C ASP A 784 -27.57 14.69 -50.74
N GLU A 785 -26.56 15.51 -50.40
CA GLU A 785 -26.60 16.98 -50.31
C GLU A 785 -27.87 17.69 -49.85
N THR A 786 -27.75 18.44 -48.75
CA THR A 786 -28.16 19.85 -48.73
C THR A 786 -27.22 20.68 -47.85
N ARG A 787 -27.01 21.91 -48.34
CA ARG A 787 -25.94 22.87 -48.07
C ARG A 787 -26.22 23.81 -46.88
N ASP A 788 -25.10 24.28 -46.34
CA ASP A 788 -24.75 25.65 -45.94
C ASP A 788 -25.36 26.36 -44.71
N ASN A 789 -24.40 26.98 -44.02
CA ASN A 789 -24.41 28.27 -43.31
C ASN A 789 -25.15 28.35 -41.96
N ASN A 790 -24.36 28.41 -40.88
CA ASN A 790 -23.85 29.70 -40.41
C ASN A 790 -22.79 29.55 -39.30
N ARG A 791 -21.73 30.35 -39.42
CA ARG A 791 -20.83 30.73 -38.33
C ARG A 791 -21.49 31.82 -37.49
N ALA A 792 -21.44 31.67 -36.18
CA ALA A 792 -21.13 32.72 -35.21
C ALA A 792 -20.55 32.05 -33.96
#